data_AF-A0AAW0HQ55-F1
#
_entry.id   AF-A0AAW0HQ55-F1
#
_cell.length_a   1.000
_cell.length_b   1.000
_cell.length_c   1.000
_cell.angle_alpha   90.00
_cell.angle_beta   90.00
_cell.angle_gamma   90.00
#
_symmetry.space_group_name_H-M   'P 1'
#
loop_
_entity.id
_entity.type
_entity.pdbx_description
1 polymer ?
#
loop_
_entity_poly.entity_id
_entity_poly.type
_entity_poly.pdbx_seq_one_letter_code
_entity_poly.pdbx_strand_id
1 'polypeptide(L)'
;MVVHNRNLLSLDFDRVTRTEKIYDDHRKFTLRILYDQAGRPSLWSPSSRLNGVNVTYSPGGHIAGIQRGIMSERMEYDQAGRITSRIFADGKMWSYTYLEKSMVLHLHSQRQYIFEFDKNDRLSSVTMPNVARQTLETIRSVGYYRNIYQPPEGNASVIQDFTEDGHLLHTFYLGTGRRVVYKYGKLSKLAETLYDTTKVSFTYDETAGMLKTVNLQNEGFTCTIRYRQIGPLIDRQIFRFTEEGMVNARFDYNYDNSFRVTSMQAVINETPLPIDLYRYDDVSGKTEQFGKFGVIYYDINQIITTAVMTHTKHFDAYGRMKEVQYEIFRSLMYWMTVQYDNMGRVVKKELKVGPYANTTRYSYEYDADGQLQTVSINDKPLWRYSYDLNGNLHLLSPGNSARLTPLRYDLRDRITRLGDVQYKVDEDGFLRQRGGDVFEYNSAGLLIKAYNRASGWSVRYRYDGLGRRVSSKSSHSHHLQFFYADLTNPTKVTHLYNHSSSEITSLYYDLQGHLFAMELSSGDEFYIACDNIGTPLAVFSGTGLMIKQILYTAYGEIYMDTNPNFQIIIGYHGGLYDPLTKLVHMGRRDYDVLAGRWTSPDHDLWKRLSSSSIVPFHLYMFKNNNPISNSQDIKCFMTDVNSWLLTFGFQLHNVIPGYPKPDTDAMEPSYELVHTQMKTQEWDNSKLTNSDKLAKRTSDLPVSPCLLSTEATDDIRLQPQLFTEVLMRSILGVQCEVQKQLKAFVTLERFDQLYGSTITSCQQAPETKKFASSGSIFGKGVKFALKDGRVTTDIISVANEDGRRIAAILNNAHYLENLHFTIDGVDTHYFVKPGPSEGDLAILGLSGGRRTLENGVNVTVSQINTMLSGRTRRYTDVQLQYRALCLNTRYGTTVDEEKARVLELARQRAVRQAWAREQQRLREGEEGLRAWTEGERQQVLNTGRVQGYDGFFVTSVEQYPELSDSANNIHFMRQSEMGRR
;
A
#
# COMPACT_ATOMS: atom_id res chain seq x y z
N MET A 1 -19.11 30.18 -3.10
CA MET A 1 -17.68 29.94 -3.42
C MET A 1 -17.42 30.52 -4.80
N VAL A 2 -16.46 31.43 -4.93
CA VAL A 2 -16.24 32.19 -6.18
C VAL A 2 -14.82 31.98 -6.68
N VAL A 3 -14.65 31.69 -7.96
CA VAL A 3 -13.33 31.61 -8.65
C VAL A 3 -13.41 32.48 -9.90
N HIS A 4 -12.43 33.37 -10.09
CA HIS A 4 -12.39 34.33 -11.21
C HIS A 4 -13.74 35.08 -11.41
N ASN A 5 -14.35 35.56 -10.32
CA ASN A 5 -15.64 36.26 -10.30
C ASN A 5 -16.85 35.44 -10.80
N ARG A 6 -16.72 34.11 -10.91
CA ARG A 6 -17.85 33.20 -11.18
C ARG A 6 -18.19 32.43 -9.91
N ASN A 7 -19.46 32.40 -9.54
CA ASN A 7 -19.90 31.60 -8.40
C ASN A 7 -20.06 30.13 -8.83
N LEU A 8 -19.38 29.26 -8.11
CA LEU A 8 -19.28 27.83 -8.41
C LEU A 8 -20.34 27.05 -7.64
N LEU A 9 -20.48 27.39 -6.35
CA LEU A 9 -21.31 26.67 -5.40
C LEU A 9 -21.75 27.62 -4.28
N SER A 10 -23.03 27.62 -3.95
CA SER A 10 -23.62 28.38 -2.85
C SER A 10 -24.08 27.44 -1.75
N LEU A 11 -23.90 27.84 -0.49
CA LEU A 11 -24.28 27.06 0.70
C LEU A 11 -25.11 27.95 1.63
N ASP A 12 -26.42 27.69 1.68
CA ASP A 12 -27.38 28.48 2.44
C ASP A 12 -28.01 27.64 3.56
N PHE A 13 -27.85 28.07 4.81
CA PHE A 13 -28.48 27.42 5.96
C PHE A 13 -29.70 28.23 6.45
N ASP A 14 -30.88 27.64 6.31
CA ASP A 14 -32.12 28.17 6.88
C ASP A 14 -32.29 27.65 8.31
N ARG A 15 -32.21 28.55 9.29
CA ARG A 15 -32.34 28.23 10.72
C ARG A 15 -33.76 27.82 11.12
N VAL A 16 -34.78 28.31 10.42
CA VAL A 16 -36.19 28.04 10.74
C VAL A 16 -36.55 26.63 10.31
N THR A 17 -36.18 26.24 9.09
CA THR A 17 -36.43 24.89 8.58
C THR A 17 -35.32 23.88 8.92
N ARG A 18 -34.22 24.36 9.51
CA ARG A 18 -32.99 23.59 9.79
C ARG A 18 -32.51 22.82 8.56
N THR A 19 -32.45 23.53 7.45
CA THR A 19 -32.08 22.96 6.16
C THR A 19 -30.89 23.71 5.60
N GLU A 20 -29.85 22.97 5.24
CA GLU A 20 -28.76 23.48 4.42
C GLU A 20 -29.04 23.16 2.95
N LYS A 21 -28.96 24.15 2.08
CA LYS A 21 -29.10 24.00 0.64
C LYS A 21 -27.76 24.29 -0.01
N ILE A 22 -27.27 23.34 -0.78
CA ILE A 22 -26.03 23.45 -1.54
C ILE A 22 -26.40 23.36 -3.01
N TYR A 23 -26.00 24.33 -3.83
CA TYR A 23 -26.39 24.37 -5.24
C TYR A 23 -25.38 25.12 -6.10
N ASP A 24 -25.29 24.78 -7.38
CA ASP A 24 -24.53 25.53 -8.37
C ASP A 24 -25.35 26.68 -8.97
N ASP A 25 -24.66 27.63 -9.59
CA ASP A 25 -25.29 28.82 -10.21
C ASP A 25 -26.29 28.45 -11.32
N HIS A 26 -26.03 27.36 -12.05
CA HIS A 26 -26.88 26.89 -13.14
C HIS A 26 -27.99 25.94 -12.67
N ARG A 27 -28.07 25.66 -11.35
CA ARG A 27 -29.01 24.71 -10.72
C ARG A 27 -28.99 23.31 -11.35
N LYS A 28 -27.88 22.90 -11.96
CA LYS A 28 -27.65 21.52 -12.43
C LYS A 28 -27.40 20.58 -11.25
N PHE A 29 -26.91 21.10 -10.12
CA PHE A 29 -26.72 20.40 -8.87
C PHE A 29 -27.48 21.11 -7.75
N THR A 30 -28.22 20.34 -6.95
CA THR A 30 -28.76 20.83 -5.68
C THR A 30 -28.81 19.67 -4.68
N LEU A 31 -28.27 19.90 -3.49
CA LEU A 31 -28.30 18.99 -2.35
C LEU A 31 -28.94 19.71 -1.17
N ARG A 32 -29.86 19.04 -0.47
CA ARG A 32 -30.46 19.54 0.76
C ARG A 32 -30.05 18.65 1.93
N ILE A 33 -29.51 19.23 2.99
CA ILE A 33 -29.19 18.54 4.23
C ILE A 33 -30.16 19.01 5.31
N LEU A 34 -30.97 18.09 5.85
CA LEU A 34 -31.86 18.37 6.99
C LEU A 34 -31.15 18.05 8.30
N TYR A 35 -31.39 18.87 9.31
CA TYR A 35 -30.85 18.71 10.65
C TYR A 35 -31.96 18.45 11.68
N ASP A 36 -31.67 17.56 12.63
CA ASP A 36 -32.58 17.22 13.71
C ASP A 36 -32.68 18.33 14.79
N GLN A 37 -33.44 18.08 15.85
CA GLN A 37 -33.60 19.03 16.96
C GLN A 37 -32.31 19.32 17.74
N ALA A 38 -31.34 18.39 17.71
CA ALA A 38 -30.03 18.53 18.33
C ALA A 38 -29.01 19.19 17.39
N GLY A 39 -29.41 19.58 16.17
CA GLY A 39 -28.52 20.18 15.18
C GLY A 39 -27.60 19.18 14.48
N ARG A 40 -27.95 17.89 14.48
CA ARG A 40 -27.20 16.84 13.76
C ARG A 40 -27.84 16.58 12.40
N PRO A 41 -27.07 16.43 11.32
CA PRO A 41 -27.62 16.17 10.00
C PRO A 41 -28.23 14.76 9.93
N SER A 42 -29.48 14.67 9.47
CA SER A 42 -30.28 13.45 9.48
C SER A 42 -30.70 12.97 8.09
N LEU A 43 -30.66 13.84 7.08
CA LEU A 43 -31.04 13.49 5.71
C LEU A 43 -30.26 14.30 4.68
N TRP A 44 -29.62 13.63 3.72
CA TRP A 44 -29.05 14.19 2.50
C TRP A 44 -29.99 13.87 1.34
N SER A 45 -30.61 14.90 0.77
CA SER A 45 -31.58 14.79 -0.32
C SER A 45 -31.04 15.47 -1.58
N PRO A 46 -30.55 14.72 -2.58
CA PRO A 46 -30.12 15.29 -3.86
C PRO A 46 -31.33 15.71 -4.72
N SER A 47 -31.11 16.57 -5.71
CA SER A 47 -32.15 17.06 -6.64
C SER A 47 -32.40 16.17 -7.86
N SER A 48 -31.48 15.25 -8.16
CA SER A 48 -31.61 14.30 -9.26
C SER A 48 -32.43 13.08 -8.85
N ARG A 49 -32.59 12.11 -9.77
CA ARG A 49 -33.24 10.81 -9.49
C ARG A 49 -32.43 9.90 -8.55
N LEU A 50 -31.45 10.43 -7.82
CA LEU A 50 -30.61 9.69 -6.89
C LEU A 50 -31.31 9.50 -5.55
N ASN A 51 -31.05 8.36 -4.92
CA ASN A 51 -31.55 8.06 -3.58
C ASN A 51 -30.77 8.86 -2.54
N GLY A 52 -31.50 9.65 -1.75
CA GLY A 52 -30.96 10.32 -0.58
C GLY A 52 -30.49 9.36 0.51
N VAL A 53 -29.70 9.87 1.44
CA VAL A 53 -29.15 9.13 2.59
C VAL A 53 -29.79 9.63 3.85
N ASN A 54 -30.40 8.75 4.65
CA ASN A 54 -30.94 9.08 5.97
C ASN A 54 -30.08 8.45 7.08
N VAL A 55 -29.86 9.22 8.13
CA VAL A 55 -29.11 8.81 9.33
C VAL A 55 -29.99 8.98 10.54
N THR A 56 -29.97 7.98 11.42
CA THR A 56 -30.65 7.97 12.71
C THR A 56 -29.63 7.83 13.82
N TYR A 57 -29.92 8.41 14.97
CA TYR A 57 -29.00 8.49 16.10
C TYR A 57 -29.59 7.79 17.33
N SER A 58 -28.72 7.18 18.12
CA SER A 58 -29.07 6.65 19.45
C SER A 58 -29.31 7.80 20.44
N PRO A 59 -29.94 7.53 21.59
CA PRO A 59 -30.07 8.53 22.66
C PRO A 59 -28.72 9.12 23.11
N GLY A 60 -27.63 8.33 23.04
CA GLY A 60 -26.26 8.77 23.36
C GLY A 60 -25.58 9.57 22.25
N GLY A 61 -26.22 9.74 21.09
CA GLY A 61 -25.70 10.53 19.97
C GLY A 61 -24.83 9.78 18.97
N HIS A 62 -24.65 8.48 19.14
CA HIS A 62 -23.99 7.62 18.14
C HIS A 62 -24.92 7.32 16.96
N ILE A 63 -24.38 6.99 15.79
CA ILE A 63 -25.18 6.61 14.62
C ILE A 63 -25.84 5.25 14.85
N ALA A 64 -27.15 5.23 15.03
CA ALA A 64 -27.92 4.00 15.25
C ALA A 64 -28.34 3.32 13.95
N GLY A 65 -28.39 4.05 12.85
CA GLY A 65 -28.66 3.46 11.56
C GLY A 65 -28.49 4.44 10.42
N ILE A 66 -28.06 3.90 9.29
CA ILE A 66 -27.87 4.62 8.06
C ILE A 66 -28.54 3.87 6.92
N GLN A 67 -29.22 4.60 6.05
CA GLN A 67 -29.95 4.02 4.93
C GLN A 67 -29.83 4.91 3.70
N ARG A 68 -29.85 4.27 2.54
CA ARG A 68 -29.90 4.89 1.22
C ARG A 68 -30.80 3.99 0.38
N GLY A 69 -31.98 4.46 -0.01
CA GLY A 69 -32.97 3.62 -0.68
C GLY A 69 -33.24 2.30 0.07
N ILE A 70 -32.94 1.15 -0.56
CA ILE A 70 -33.09 -0.19 0.01
C ILE A 70 -31.84 -0.69 0.75
N MET A 71 -30.71 0.01 0.64
CA MET A 71 -29.49 -0.31 1.38
C MET A 71 -29.59 0.28 2.78
N SER A 72 -29.22 -0.47 3.81
CA SER A 72 -29.23 -0.02 5.19
C SER A 72 -28.24 -0.79 6.06
N GLU A 73 -27.72 -0.10 7.08
CA GLU A 73 -26.96 -0.68 8.18
C GLU A 73 -27.50 -0.09 9.48
N ARG A 74 -27.73 -0.93 10.49
CA ARG A 74 -28.19 -0.51 11.83
C ARG A 74 -27.21 -1.00 12.89
N MET A 75 -27.00 -0.19 13.91
CA MET A 75 -26.07 -0.46 15.01
C MET A 75 -26.80 -0.36 16.34
N GLU A 76 -26.52 -1.32 17.21
CA GLU A 76 -26.92 -1.27 18.60
C GLU A 76 -25.70 -1.05 19.49
N TYR A 77 -25.92 -0.41 20.63
CA TYR A 77 -24.86 0.01 21.54
C TYR A 77 -25.15 -0.41 22.97
N ASP A 78 -24.10 -0.69 23.73
CA ASP A 78 -24.20 -0.83 25.18
C ASP A 78 -24.19 0.53 25.90
N GLN A 79 -24.29 0.52 27.23
CA GLN A 79 -24.26 1.73 28.06
C GLN A 79 -22.93 2.51 27.97
N ALA A 80 -21.84 1.88 27.53
CA ALA A 80 -20.54 2.50 27.35
C ALA A 80 -20.35 3.07 25.92
N GLY A 81 -21.38 2.98 25.05
CA GLY A 81 -21.31 3.47 23.68
C GLY A 81 -20.54 2.55 22.73
N ARG A 82 -20.32 1.28 23.10
CA ARG A 82 -19.65 0.28 22.25
C ARG A 82 -20.69 -0.48 21.42
N ILE A 83 -20.36 -0.81 20.18
CA ILE A 83 -21.27 -1.50 19.25
C ILE A 83 -21.46 -2.95 19.71
N THR A 84 -22.70 -3.37 19.97
CA THR A 84 -23.03 -4.76 20.35
C THR A 84 -23.58 -5.57 19.19
N SER A 85 -24.21 -4.91 18.21
CA SER A 85 -24.80 -5.56 17.04
C SER A 85 -24.70 -4.64 15.82
N ARG A 86 -24.45 -5.25 14.65
CA ARG A 86 -24.60 -4.62 13.33
C ARG A 86 -25.54 -5.45 12.49
N ILE A 87 -26.59 -4.83 11.95
CA ILE A 87 -27.62 -5.48 11.15
C ILE A 87 -27.62 -4.86 9.76
N PHE A 88 -27.50 -5.69 8.73
CA PHE A 88 -27.42 -5.27 7.34
C PHE A 88 -28.78 -5.39 6.62
N ALA A 89 -28.90 -4.80 5.43
CA ALA A 89 -30.13 -4.76 4.65
C ALA A 89 -30.68 -6.14 4.26
N ASP A 90 -29.79 -7.12 4.09
CA ASP A 90 -30.16 -8.52 3.79
C ASP A 90 -30.52 -9.35 5.04
N GLY A 91 -30.64 -8.70 6.21
CA GLY A 91 -31.03 -9.32 7.47
C GLY A 91 -29.89 -10.03 8.20
N LYS A 92 -28.69 -10.06 7.61
CA LYS A 92 -27.51 -10.62 8.27
C LYS A 92 -27.08 -9.73 9.43
N MET A 93 -26.53 -10.37 10.45
CA MET A 93 -26.14 -9.72 11.69
C MET A 93 -24.72 -10.12 12.09
N TRP A 94 -23.96 -9.15 12.60
CA TRP A 94 -22.73 -9.36 13.34
C TRP A 94 -22.97 -8.99 14.80
N SER A 95 -22.56 -9.85 15.73
CA SER A 95 -22.66 -9.59 17.18
C SER A 95 -21.28 -9.45 17.80
N TYR A 96 -21.15 -8.47 18.69
CA TYR A 96 -19.92 -8.11 19.37
C TYR A 96 -20.09 -8.31 20.87
N THR A 97 -19.34 -9.27 21.42
CA THR A 97 -19.38 -9.59 22.86
C THR A 97 -18.09 -9.12 23.51
N TYR A 98 -18.21 -8.21 24.48
CA TYR A 98 -17.07 -7.64 25.19
C TYR A 98 -16.83 -8.38 26.52
N LEU A 99 -15.61 -8.86 26.70
CA LEU A 99 -15.07 -9.45 27.93
C LEU A 99 -13.90 -8.59 28.45
N GLU A 100 -13.33 -8.91 29.60
CA GLU A 100 -12.17 -8.15 30.10
C GLU A 100 -11.00 -8.22 29.11
N LYS A 101 -10.66 -7.08 28.50
CA LYS A 101 -9.60 -6.92 27.47
C LYS A 101 -9.78 -7.75 26.20
N SER A 102 -10.94 -8.35 25.98
CA SER A 102 -11.21 -9.16 24.79
C SER A 102 -12.54 -8.80 24.18
N MET A 103 -12.63 -8.91 22.86
CA MET A 103 -13.87 -8.77 22.12
C MET A 103 -14.03 -9.97 21.18
N VAL A 104 -15.20 -10.61 21.23
CA VAL A 104 -15.56 -11.71 20.35
C VAL A 104 -16.54 -11.22 19.30
N LEU A 105 -16.16 -11.31 18.04
CA LEU A 105 -16.99 -11.02 16.88
C LEU A 105 -17.55 -12.33 16.33
N HIS A 106 -18.87 -12.48 16.33
CA HIS A 106 -19.58 -13.57 15.67
C HIS A 106 -20.30 -13.05 14.41
N LEU A 107 -20.10 -13.76 13.31
CA LEU A 107 -20.81 -13.50 12.06
C LEU A 107 -22.09 -14.35 11.98
N HIS A 108 -22.96 -14.00 11.04
CA HIS A 108 -24.19 -14.74 10.77
C HIS A 108 -23.92 -16.22 10.45
N SER A 109 -22.81 -16.52 9.77
CA SER A 109 -22.34 -17.87 9.45
C SER A 109 -21.78 -18.66 10.63
N GLN A 110 -21.80 -18.12 11.84
CA GLN A 110 -21.18 -18.67 13.05
C GLN A 110 -19.64 -18.65 13.05
N ARG A 111 -18.99 -18.02 12.06
CA ARG A 111 -17.56 -17.72 12.13
C ARG A 111 -17.27 -16.79 13.31
N GLN A 112 -16.24 -17.12 14.07
CA GLN A 112 -15.86 -16.40 15.29
C GLN A 112 -14.45 -15.86 15.17
N TYR A 113 -14.29 -14.57 15.49
CA TYR A 113 -12.99 -13.93 15.64
C TYR A 113 -12.85 -13.42 17.07
N ILE A 114 -11.70 -13.66 17.70
CA ILE A 114 -11.42 -13.16 19.05
C ILE A 114 -10.29 -12.15 18.95
N PHE A 115 -10.53 -10.93 19.43
CA PHE A 115 -9.56 -9.85 19.47
C PHE A 115 -9.21 -9.56 20.91
N GLU A 116 -7.92 -9.58 21.24
CA GLU A 116 -7.43 -9.23 22.58
C GLU A 116 -6.70 -7.89 22.52
N PHE A 117 -6.88 -7.08 23.55
CA PHE A 117 -6.35 -5.72 23.63
C PHE A 117 -5.53 -5.50 24.92
N ASP A 118 -4.65 -4.51 24.89
CA ASP A 118 -4.01 -4.01 26.11
C ASP A 118 -4.90 -3.00 26.86
N LYS A 119 -4.37 -2.45 27.96
CA LYS A 119 -5.09 -1.47 28.80
C LYS A 119 -5.35 -0.12 28.09
N ASN A 120 -4.76 0.11 26.92
CA ASN A 120 -4.94 1.30 26.10
C ASN A 120 -5.71 0.97 24.81
N ASP A 121 -6.47 -0.13 24.81
CA ASP A 121 -7.30 -0.58 23.69
C ASP A 121 -6.55 -0.86 22.38
N ARG A 122 -5.26 -1.22 22.47
CA ARG A 122 -4.45 -1.60 21.31
C ARG A 122 -4.38 -3.11 21.17
N LEU A 123 -4.44 -3.58 19.93
CA LEU A 123 -4.51 -5.00 19.60
C LEU A 123 -3.23 -5.74 20.02
N SER A 124 -3.38 -6.80 20.82
CA SER A 124 -2.29 -7.68 21.27
C SER A 124 -2.30 -9.04 20.60
N SER A 125 -3.48 -9.56 20.26
CA SER A 125 -3.61 -10.84 19.56
C SER A 125 -4.93 -10.94 18.84
N VAL A 126 -4.97 -11.84 17.86
CA VAL A 126 -6.21 -12.25 17.19
C VAL A 126 -6.25 -13.76 17.07
N THR A 127 -7.36 -14.37 17.44
CA THR A 127 -7.66 -15.77 17.15
C THR A 127 -8.65 -15.83 16.00
N MET A 128 -8.24 -16.46 14.91
CA MET A 128 -9.01 -16.64 13.69
C MET A 128 -10.07 -17.75 13.86
N PRO A 129 -11.08 -17.87 12.97
CA PRO A 129 -12.10 -18.91 13.05
C PRO A 129 -11.58 -20.36 13.05
N ASN A 130 -10.43 -20.61 12.43
CA ASN A 130 -9.71 -21.89 12.49
C ASN A 130 -8.94 -22.11 13.80
N VAL A 131 -9.13 -21.26 14.82
CA VAL A 131 -8.45 -21.28 16.13
C VAL A 131 -6.97 -20.90 16.08
N ALA A 132 -6.44 -20.55 14.90
CA ALA A 132 -5.07 -20.08 14.78
C ALA A 132 -4.92 -18.70 15.46
N ARG A 133 -4.01 -18.62 16.44
CA ARG A 133 -3.75 -17.40 17.19
C ARG A 133 -2.48 -16.73 16.70
N GLN A 134 -2.59 -15.45 16.36
CA GLN A 134 -1.47 -14.60 15.96
C GLN A 134 -1.28 -13.48 17.00
N THR A 135 -0.04 -13.02 17.16
CA THR A 135 0.30 -12.02 18.19
C THR A 135 0.94 -10.78 17.60
N LEU A 136 0.68 -9.66 18.27
CA LEU A 136 1.04 -8.32 17.82
C LEU A 136 1.66 -7.58 19.00
N GLU A 137 2.84 -7.02 18.81
CA GLU A 137 3.56 -6.33 19.89
C GLU A 137 4.27 -5.07 19.36
N THR A 138 4.14 -3.97 20.10
CA THR A 138 4.97 -2.79 19.91
C THR A 138 5.98 -2.69 21.04
N ILE A 139 7.28 -2.62 20.71
CA ILE A 139 8.35 -2.34 21.66
C ILE A 139 8.93 -0.94 21.40
N ARG A 140 9.32 -0.25 22.47
CA ARG A 140 10.12 0.98 22.37
C ARG A 140 11.59 0.58 22.34
N SER A 141 12.21 0.74 21.17
CA SER A 141 13.62 0.45 20.97
C SER A 141 14.48 1.73 21.10
N VAL A 142 15.77 1.65 20.77
CA VAL A 142 16.70 2.79 20.84
C VAL A 142 16.53 3.66 19.58
N GLY A 143 15.69 4.69 19.69
CA GLY A 143 15.47 5.69 18.62
C GLY A 143 14.26 5.44 17.71
N TYR A 144 13.58 4.30 17.86
CA TYR A 144 12.40 3.94 17.07
C TYR A 144 11.40 3.06 17.84
N TYR A 145 10.19 2.95 17.32
CA TYR A 145 9.19 1.97 17.76
C TYR A 145 9.23 0.78 16.82
N ARG A 146 9.36 -0.43 17.37
CA ARG A 146 9.36 -1.67 16.60
C ARG A 146 8.02 -2.37 16.76
N ASN A 147 7.33 -2.57 15.65
CA ASN A 147 6.07 -3.30 15.58
C ASN A 147 6.34 -4.71 15.06
N ILE A 148 5.91 -5.72 15.81
CA ILE A 148 6.17 -7.14 15.54
C ILE A 148 4.83 -7.84 15.34
N TYR A 149 4.65 -8.48 14.19
CA TYR A 149 3.60 -9.45 13.92
C TYR A 149 4.19 -10.86 13.94
N GLN A 150 3.66 -11.72 14.81
CA GLN A 150 4.01 -13.13 14.86
C GLN A 150 2.86 -13.95 14.24
N PRO A 151 3.10 -14.69 13.15
CA PRO A 151 2.09 -15.59 12.60
C PRO A 151 1.81 -16.77 13.55
N PRO A 152 0.69 -17.49 13.35
CA PRO A 152 0.43 -18.75 14.06
C PRO A 152 1.54 -19.77 13.81
N GLU A 153 1.97 -20.47 14.88
CA GLU A 153 2.96 -21.56 14.84
C GLU A 153 4.20 -21.27 13.96
N GLY A 154 5.11 -20.41 14.42
CA GLY A 154 6.39 -20.19 13.74
C GLY A 154 7.18 -19.00 14.25
N ASN A 155 8.43 -18.89 13.79
CA ASN A 155 9.36 -17.79 14.13
C ASN A 155 9.52 -16.75 12.99
N ALA A 156 8.70 -16.85 11.94
CA ALA A 156 8.75 -15.98 10.77
C ALA A 156 8.02 -14.64 11.03
N SER A 157 8.48 -13.89 12.03
CA SER A 157 7.89 -12.61 12.38
C SER A 157 8.06 -11.59 11.25
N VAL A 158 7.07 -10.71 11.12
CA VAL A 158 7.17 -9.52 10.27
C VAL A 158 7.32 -8.31 11.17
N ILE A 159 8.36 -7.54 10.91
CA ILE A 159 8.77 -6.41 11.76
C ILE A 159 8.72 -5.13 10.94
N GLN A 160 8.13 -4.09 11.51
CA GLN A 160 8.16 -2.75 10.95
C GLN A 160 8.62 -1.74 12.00
N ASP A 161 9.74 -1.07 11.73
CA ASP A 161 10.31 -0.04 12.61
C ASP A 161 9.86 1.35 12.16
N PHE A 162 9.39 2.17 13.10
CA PHE A 162 8.92 3.53 12.83
C PHE A 162 9.61 4.57 13.70
N THR A 163 9.85 5.76 13.16
CA THR A 163 10.22 6.92 13.98
C THR A 163 9.08 7.32 14.91
N GLU A 164 9.37 8.17 15.90
CA GLU A 164 8.33 8.77 16.75
C GLU A 164 7.31 9.63 15.98
N ASP A 165 7.70 10.07 14.77
CA ASP A 165 6.88 10.84 13.85
C ASP A 165 6.07 9.96 12.87
N GLY A 166 6.24 8.64 12.91
CA GLY A 166 5.50 7.70 12.07
C GLY A 166 6.11 7.41 10.71
N HIS A 167 7.35 7.81 10.45
CA HIS A 167 8.07 7.42 9.24
C HIS A 167 8.57 5.97 9.36
N LEU A 168 8.31 5.16 8.34
CA LEU A 168 8.83 3.78 8.26
C LEU A 168 10.34 3.82 8.06
N LEU A 169 11.10 3.15 8.93
CA LEU A 169 12.56 3.00 8.85
C LEU A 169 12.92 1.65 8.25
N HIS A 170 12.32 0.57 8.73
CA HIS A 170 12.65 -0.79 8.28
C HIS A 170 11.39 -1.64 8.13
N THR A 171 11.41 -2.54 7.14
CA THR A 171 10.53 -3.71 7.07
C THR A 171 11.39 -4.96 7.03
N PHE A 172 11.22 -5.88 7.96
CA PHE A 172 11.91 -7.16 8.00
C PHE A 172 10.92 -8.33 7.96
N TYR A 173 11.27 -9.36 7.22
CA TYR A 173 10.62 -10.67 7.29
C TYR A 173 11.66 -11.69 7.76
N LEU A 174 11.47 -12.22 8.96
CA LEU A 174 12.48 -13.11 9.57
C LEU A 174 12.48 -14.52 8.99
N GLY A 175 11.43 -14.93 8.28
CA GLY A 175 11.31 -16.27 7.71
C GLY A 175 12.39 -16.56 6.67
N THR A 176 12.53 -15.69 5.67
CA THR A 176 13.60 -15.78 4.66
C THR A 176 14.61 -14.65 4.76
N GLY A 177 14.49 -13.76 5.75
CA GLY A 177 15.39 -12.63 5.97
C GLY A 177 15.29 -11.54 4.92
N ARG A 178 14.10 -11.31 4.33
CA ARG A 178 13.85 -10.16 3.46
C ARG A 178 13.91 -8.88 4.27
N ARG A 179 14.48 -7.82 3.68
CA ARG A 179 14.64 -6.54 4.36
C ARG A 179 14.55 -5.36 3.39
N VAL A 180 13.80 -4.34 3.80
CA VAL A 180 13.79 -3.02 3.18
C VAL A 180 14.16 -1.97 4.23
N VAL A 181 15.11 -1.10 3.90
CA VAL A 181 15.57 0.01 4.73
C VAL A 181 15.19 1.33 4.06
N TYR A 182 14.63 2.26 4.82
CA TYR A 182 14.21 3.58 4.39
C TYR A 182 14.98 4.64 5.19
N LYS A 183 15.70 5.51 4.48
CA LYS A 183 16.48 6.60 5.07
C LYS A 183 15.87 7.94 4.71
N TYR A 184 15.93 8.87 5.65
CA TYR A 184 15.39 10.22 5.49
C TYR A 184 16.52 11.25 5.55
N GLY A 185 16.44 12.25 4.69
CA GLY A 185 17.42 13.34 4.62
C GLY A 185 17.17 14.43 5.66
N LYS A 186 17.97 15.50 5.61
CA LYS A 186 17.88 16.66 6.54
C LYS A 186 16.51 17.34 6.54
N LEU A 187 15.78 17.27 5.43
CA LEU A 187 14.42 17.83 5.29
C LEU A 187 13.31 16.86 5.78
N SER A 188 13.67 15.76 6.44
CA SER A 188 12.73 14.71 6.85
C SER A 188 11.96 14.06 5.69
N LYS A 189 12.48 14.20 4.45
CA LYS A 189 11.95 13.56 3.24
C LYS A 189 12.72 12.26 2.97
N LEU A 190 12.05 11.28 2.35
CA LEU A 190 12.65 10.01 1.97
C LEU A 190 13.84 10.28 1.04
N ALA A 191 15.04 9.85 1.42
CA ALA A 191 16.29 10.11 0.70
C ALA A 191 16.82 8.85 0.04
N GLU A 192 16.72 7.69 0.70
CA GLU A 192 17.16 6.42 0.12
C GLU A 192 16.26 5.27 0.54
N THR A 193 16.11 4.29 -0.34
CA THR A 193 15.53 2.98 -0.02
C THR A 193 16.54 1.90 -0.44
N LEU A 194 16.82 0.95 0.45
CA LEU A 194 17.79 -0.13 0.24
C LEU A 194 17.12 -1.48 0.47
N TYR A 195 17.31 -2.41 -0.46
CA TYR A 195 16.85 -3.78 -0.32
C TYR A 195 17.67 -4.71 -1.21
N ASP A 196 18.06 -5.87 -0.69
CA ASP A 196 18.97 -6.81 -1.35
C ASP A 196 20.27 -6.11 -1.82
N THR A 197 20.49 -6.03 -3.13
CA THR A 197 21.58 -5.28 -3.79
C THR A 197 21.09 -4.01 -4.50
N THR A 198 19.82 -3.66 -4.29
CA THR A 198 19.17 -2.51 -4.92
C THR A 198 19.29 -1.28 -4.03
N LYS A 199 19.75 -0.19 -4.64
CA LYS A 199 19.72 1.14 -4.04
C LYS A 199 18.79 2.04 -4.83
N VAL A 200 17.86 2.68 -4.14
CA VAL A 200 17.04 3.77 -4.68
C VAL A 200 17.43 5.07 -3.99
N SER A 201 17.75 6.10 -4.77
CA SER A 201 18.09 7.44 -4.26
C SER A 201 17.08 8.47 -4.73
N PHE A 202 16.62 9.29 -3.80
CA PHE A 202 15.69 10.40 -4.02
C PHE A 202 16.45 11.70 -3.80
N THR A 203 16.62 12.49 -4.86
CA THR A 203 17.28 13.79 -4.77
C THR A 203 16.26 14.90 -4.87
N TYR A 204 16.47 15.95 -4.06
CA TYR A 204 15.61 17.11 -4.00
C TYR A 204 16.39 18.35 -4.43
N ASP A 205 15.69 19.33 -4.99
CA ASP A 205 16.25 20.64 -5.22
C ASP A 205 16.63 21.31 -3.87
N GLU A 206 17.85 21.83 -3.75
CA GLU A 206 18.34 22.39 -2.49
C GLU A 206 17.60 23.67 -2.07
N THR A 207 17.11 24.43 -3.05
CA THR A 207 16.42 25.71 -2.81
C THR A 207 14.91 25.52 -2.69
N ALA A 208 14.30 24.78 -3.60
CA ALA A 208 12.86 24.59 -3.64
C ALA A 208 12.39 23.40 -2.78
N GLY A 209 13.29 22.50 -2.39
CA GLY A 209 12.95 21.28 -1.64
C GLY A 209 12.13 20.26 -2.44
N MET A 210 11.96 20.45 -3.75
CA MET A 210 11.09 19.64 -4.61
C MET A 210 11.82 18.41 -5.17
N LEU A 211 11.11 17.31 -5.44
CA LEU A 211 11.72 16.06 -5.90
C LEU A 211 12.26 16.21 -7.33
N LYS A 212 13.58 16.08 -7.48
CA LYS A 212 14.29 16.26 -8.76
C LYS A 212 14.55 14.95 -9.47
N THR A 213 15.03 13.94 -8.75
CA THR A 213 15.32 12.62 -9.35
C THR A 213 14.96 11.46 -8.44
N VAL A 214 14.47 10.39 -9.04
CA VAL A 214 14.41 9.05 -8.44
C VAL A 214 15.34 8.15 -9.23
N ASN A 215 16.33 7.56 -8.58
CA ASN A 215 17.36 6.77 -9.24
C ASN A 215 17.47 5.40 -8.58
N LEU A 216 17.01 4.35 -9.27
CA LEU A 216 17.19 2.96 -8.87
C LEU A 216 18.45 2.39 -9.54
N GLN A 217 19.28 1.72 -8.76
CA GLN A 217 20.49 1.01 -9.18
C GLN A 217 20.47 -0.41 -8.64
N ASN A 218 20.64 -1.41 -9.51
CA ASN A 218 20.70 -2.82 -9.19
C ASN A 218 21.61 -3.53 -10.21
N GLU A 219 22.78 -4.04 -9.79
CA GLU A 219 23.66 -4.93 -10.58
C GLU A 219 23.71 -4.65 -12.09
N GLY A 220 24.18 -3.47 -12.49
CA GLY A 220 24.33 -3.04 -13.88
C GLY A 220 23.07 -2.42 -14.51
N PHE A 221 21.90 -2.63 -13.92
CA PHE A 221 20.66 -1.95 -14.29
C PHE A 221 20.49 -0.65 -13.49
N THR A 222 20.25 0.45 -14.19
CA THR A 222 19.85 1.72 -13.60
C THR A 222 18.57 2.21 -14.27
N CYS A 223 17.61 2.65 -13.46
CA CYS A 223 16.43 3.36 -13.91
C CYS A 223 16.38 4.72 -13.20
N THR A 224 16.49 5.80 -13.97
CA THR A 224 16.41 7.17 -13.44
C THR A 224 15.16 7.86 -13.97
N ILE A 225 14.32 8.35 -13.06
CA ILE A 225 13.24 9.28 -13.37
C ILE A 225 13.69 10.69 -12.96
N ARG A 226 13.62 11.65 -13.88
CA ARG A 226 13.91 13.06 -13.60
C ARG A 226 12.66 13.90 -13.78
N TYR A 227 12.43 14.83 -12.86
CA TYR A 227 11.35 15.79 -12.91
C TYR A 227 11.92 17.19 -13.13
N ARG A 228 11.25 17.96 -13.99
CA ARG A 228 11.31 19.41 -13.97
C ARG A 228 9.95 19.91 -13.50
N GLN A 229 9.97 20.98 -12.71
CA GLN A 229 8.78 21.50 -12.06
C GLN A 229 8.70 23.01 -12.18
N ILE A 230 7.48 23.53 -12.26
CA ILE A 230 7.13 24.95 -12.15
C ILE A 230 6.33 25.09 -10.86
N GLY A 231 6.99 25.57 -9.80
CA GLY A 231 6.45 25.46 -8.44
C GLY A 231 6.24 23.98 -8.07
N PRO A 232 5.05 23.58 -7.59
CA PRO A 232 4.77 22.18 -7.24
C PRO A 232 4.44 21.29 -8.46
N LEU A 233 4.15 21.87 -9.63
CA LEU A 233 3.62 21.15 -10.79
C LEU A 233 4.73 20.57 -11.66
N ILE A 234 4.57 19.32 -12.12
CA ILE A 234 5.53 18.65 -13.00
C ILE A 234 5.28 19.09 -14.44
N ASP A 235 6.20 19.84 -15.04
CA ASP A 235 6.10 20.25 -16.46
C ASP A 235 6.89 19.32 -17.39
N ARG A 236 7.78 18.48 -16.83
CA ARG A 236 8.48 17.42 -17.57
C ARG A 236 8.85 16.23 -16.70
N GLN A 237 8.65 15.04 -17.25
CA GLN A 237 9.10 13.77 -16.67
C GLN A 237 9.99 13.04 -17.68
N ILE A 238 11.14 12.51 -17.25
CA ILE A 238 12.08 11.80 -18.12
C ILE A 238 12.47 10.47 -17.50
N PHE A 239 12.26 9.37 -18.22
CA PHE A 239 12.75 8.03 -17.89
C PHE A 239 14.04 7.74 -18.65
N ARG A 240 15.08 7.35 -17.93
CA ARG A 240 16.37 6.91 -18.50
C ARG A 240 16.76 5.54 -17.98
N PHE A 241 17.25 4.69 -18.88
CA PHE A 241 17.75 3.36 -18.56
C PHE A 241 19.20 3.21 -19.03
N THR A 242 20.00 2.44 -18.29
CA THR A 242 21.40 2.13 -18.67
C THR A 242 21.56 0.76 -19.31
N GLU A 243 20.57 -0.12 -19.20
CA GLU A 243 20.64 -1.47 -19.76
C GLU A 243 20.52 -1.43 -21.29
N GLU A 244 21.46 -2.09 -21.98
CA GLU A 244 21.44 -2.18 -23.44
C GLU A 244 20.13 -2.80 -23.93
N GLY A 245 19.54 -2.17 -24.94
CA GLY A 245 18.28 -2.60 -25.53
C GLY A 245 17.03 -2.12 -24.79
N MET A 246 17.14 -1.26 -23.76
CA MET A 246 16.00 -0.49 -23.24
C MET A 246 15.95 0.92 -23.86
N VAL A 247 14.74 1.44 -24.06
CA VAL A 247 14.49 2.77 -24.63
C VAL A 247 14.10 3.79 -23.57
N ASN A 248 14.51 5.03 -23.78
CA ASN A 248 14.20 6.17 -22.93
C ASN A 248 12.84 6.79 -23.30
N ALA A 249 12.24 7.53 -22.37
CA ALA A 249 11.00 8.26 -22.60
C ALA A 249 11.03 9.66 -21.97
N ARG A 250 10.34 10.61 -22.59
CA ARG A 250 10.12 11.98 -22.10
C ARG A 250 8.64 12.34 -22.26
N PHE A 251 8.07 12.92 -21.22
CA PHE A 251 6.72 13.46 -21.20
C PHE A 251 6.78 14.95 -20.83
N ASP A 252 6.27 15.80 -21.70
CA ASP A 252 6.17 17.25 -21.52
C ASP A 252 4.72 17.64 -21.22
N TYR A 253 4.50 18.47 -20.20
CA TYR A 253 3.16 18.90 -19.76
C TYR A 253 3.05 20.42 -19.80
N ASN A 254 1.94 20.92 -20.33
CA ASN A 254 1.57 22.34 -20.24
C ASN A 254 0.38 22.51 -19.32
N TYR A 255 0.27 23.71 -18.73
CA TYR A 255 -0.78 24.04 -17.77
C TYR A 255 -1.51 25.32 -18.18
N ASP A 256 -2.77 25.44 -17.76
CA ASP A 256 -3.48 26.72 -17.81
C ASP A 256 -3.27 27.55 -16.52
N ASN A 257 -3.94 28.71 -16.45
CA ASN A 257 -3.89 29.62 -15.30
C ASN A 257 -4.53 29.04 -14.03
N SER A 258 -5.31 27.96 -14.14
CA SER A 258 -5.89 27.22 -13.01
C SER A 258 -5.03 26.01 -12.62
N PHE A 259 -3.81 25.91 -13.14
CA PHE A 259 -2.87 24.80 -12.86
C PHE A 259 -3.37 23.42 -13.31
N ARG A 260 -4.27 23.38 -14.30
CA ARG A 260 -4.75 22.13 -14.93
C ARG A 260 -3.85 21.77 -16.11
N VAL A 261 -3.58 20.49 -16.32
CA VAL A 261 -2.80 20.01 -17.49
C VAL A 261 -3.62 20.27 -18.75
N THR A 262 -3.13 21.05 -19.70
CA THR A 262 -3.81 21.34 -20.97
C THR A 262 -3.29 20.52 -22.14
N SER A 263 -2.06 20.03 -22.05
CA SER A 263 -1.49 19.13 -23.04
C SER A 263 -0.43 18.22 -22.45
N MET A 264 -0.32 17.01 -23.00
CA MET A 264 0.78 16.08 -22.74
C MET A 264 1.39 15.64 -24.07
N GLN A 265 2.71 15.74 -24.20
CA GLN A 265 3.46 15.23 -25.35
C GLN A 265 4.43 14.14 -24.91
N ALA A 266 4.27 12.94 -25.46
CA ALA A 266 5.17 11.82 -25.25
C ALA A 266 6.25 11.76 -26.35
N VAL A 267 7.48 11.47 -25.96
CA VAL A 267 8.60 11.13 -26.85
C VAL A 267 9.23 9.86 -26.32
N ILE A 268 9.08 8.75 -27.04
CA ILE A 268 9.57 7.42 -26.61
C ILE A 268 10.51 6.90 -27.69
N ASN A 269 11.69 6.44 -27.29
CA ASN A 269 12.75 6.05 -28.22
C ASN A 269 13.03 7.11 -29.30
N GLU A 270 13.15 8.38 -28.86
CA GLU A 270 13.35 9.56 -29.72
C GLU A 270 12.23 9.83 -30.74
N THR A 271 11.15 9.04 -30.72
CA THR A 271 9.99 9.18 -31.60
C THR A 271 8.93 10.02 -30.89
N PRO A 272 8.62 11.24 -31.38
CA PRO A 272 7.53 12.04 -30.83
C PRO A 272 6.18 11.46 -31.23
N LEU A 273 5.28 11.29 -30.25
CA LEU A 273 3.89 10.92 -30.48
C LEU A 273 3.01 12.17 -30.64
N PRO A 274 1.78 12.03 -31.17
CA PRO A 274 0.79 13.10 -31.18
C PRO A 274 0.57 13.72 -29.79
N ILE A 275 0.24 15.01 -29.77
CA ILE A 275 -0.03 15.73 -28.52
C ILE A 275 -1.45 15.42 -28.08
N ASP A 276 -1.61 14.94 -26.84
CA ASP A 276 -2.92 14.82 -26.21
C ASP A 276 -3.32 16.18 -25.61
N LEU A 277 -4.48 16.69 -26.04
CA LEU A 277 -5.05 17.94 -25.53
C LEU A 277 -6.13 17.66 -24.49
N TYR A 278 -6.17 18.47 -23.44
CA TYR A 278 -7.17 18.37 -22.37
C TYR A 278 -7.95 19.67 -22.27
N ARG A 279 -9.27 19.55 -22.11
CA ARG A 279 -10.18 20.69 -21.87
C ARG A 279 -11.10 20.39 -20.72
N TYR A 280 -11.42 21.43 -19.97
CA TYR A 280 -12.20 21.35 -18.75
C TYR A 280 -13.28 22.42 -18.71
N ASP A 281 -14.40 22.10 -18.06
CA ASP A 281 -15.37 23.10 -17.65
C ASP A 281 -14.81 23.96 -16.51
N ASP A 282 -14.85 25.28 -16.66
CA ASP A 282 -14.28 26.22 -15.68
C ASP A 282 -15.08 26.30 -14.38
N VAL A 283 -16.34 25.84 -14.38
CA VAL A 283 -17.21 25.92 -13.19
C VAL A 283 -17.13 24.64 -12.36
N SER A 284 -17.32 23.49 -12.99
CA SER A 284 -17.38 22.19 -12.31
C SER A 284 -16.05 21.44 -12.31
N GLY A 285 -15.08 21.82 -13.15
CA GLY A 285 -13.80 21.14 -13.31
C GLY A 285 -13.86 19.86 -14.13
N LYS A 286 -15.04 19.52 -14.69
CA LYS A 286 -15.26 18.33 -15.52
C LYS A 286 -14.33 18.32 -16.72
N THR A 287 -13.71 17.18 -16.99
CA THR A 287 -13.01 16.95 -18.27
C THR A 287 -14.03 16.90 -19.41
N GLU A 288 -13.98 17.85 -20.33
CA GLU A 288 -14.81 17.91 -21.54
C GLU A 288 -14.11 17.28 -22.76
N GLN A 289 -12.78 17.23 -22.74
CA GLN A 289 -11.98 16.59 -23.77
C GLN A 289 -10.68 16.04 -23.19
N PHE A 290 -10.25 14.87 -23.65
CA PHE A 290 -8.90 14.34 -23.43
C PHE A 290 -8.41 13.63 -24.70
N GLY A 291 -7.27 14.05 -25.22
CA GLY A 291 -6.80 13.63 -26.54
C GLY A 291 -7.84 13.97 -27.62
N LYS A 292 -8.21 12.95 -28.41
CA LYS A 292 -9.25 13.05 -29.45
C LYS A 292 -10.68 12.81 -28.95
N PHE A 293 -10.86 12.48 -27.68
CA PHE A 293 -12.15 12.05 -27.12
C PHE A 293 -12.89 13.23 -26.48
N GLY A 294 -14.09 13.51 -26.97
CA GLY A 294 -15.02 14.44 -26.33
C GLY A 294 -15.83 13.75 -25.25
N VAL A 295 -16.19 14.47 -24.19
CA VAL A 295 -16.95 13.96 -23.05
C VAL A 295 -18.21 14.78 -22.84
N ILE A 296 -19.35 14.12 -22.77
CA ILE A 296 -20.66 14.72 -22.53
C ILE A 296 -21.23 14.16 -21.23
N TYR A 297 -21.74 15.04 -20.39
CA TYR A 297 -22.38 14.70 -19.12
C TYR A 297 -23.87 15.02 -19.16
N TYR A 298 -24.71 14.08 -18.74
CA TYR A 298 -26.14 14.30 -18.52
C TYR A 298 -26.57 13.63 -17.22
N ASP A 299 -27.07 14.42 -16.28
CA ASP A 299 -27.17 14.04 -14.86
C ASP A 299 -25.82 13.52 -14.34
N ILE A 300 -25.73 12.21 -14.06
CA ILE A 300 -24.51 11.51 -13.68
C ILE A 300 -23.98 10.58 -14.77
N ASN A 301 -24.72 10.42 -15.86
CA ASN A 301 -24.35 9.59 -17.00
C ASN A 301 -23.28 10.29 -17.85
N GLN A 302 -22.48 9.47 -18.52
CA GLN A 302 -21.29 9.91 -19.22
C GLN A 302 -21.25 9.30 -20.62
N ILE A 303 -20.88 10.12 -21.60
CA ILE A 303 -20.71 9.70 -22.99
C ILE A 303 -19.34 10.18 -23.45
N ILE A 304 -18.49 9.23 -23.85
CA ILE A 304 -17.20 9.50 -24.49
C ILE A 304 -17.39 9.28 -25.99
N THR A 305 -17.02 10.24 -26.82
CA THR A 305 -17.36 10.21 -28.26
C THR A 305 -16.24 10.72 -29.15
N THR A 306 -16.16 10.14 -30.34
CA THR A 306 -15.42 10.64 -31.51
C THR A 306 -16.35 10.67 -32.72
N ALA A 307 -15.84 11.03 -33.90
CA ALA A 307 -16.61 10.89 -35.14
C ALA A 307 -16.95 9.43 -35.50
N VAL A 308 -16.21 8.46 -34.94
CA VAL A 308 -16.33 7.03 -35.27
C VAL A 308 -17.08 6.26 -34.19
N MET A 309 -16.82 6.54 -32.91
CA MET A 309 -17.36 5.74 -31.82
C MET A 309 -18.13 6.57 -30.78
N THR A 310 -18.98 5.89 -30.03
CA THR A 310 -19.66 6.44 -28.85
C THR A 310 -19.67 5.39 -27.75
N HIS A 311 -19.10 5.74 -26.60
CA HIS A 311 -19.04 4.92 -25.40
C HIS A 311 -19.88 5.57 -24.30
N THR A 312 -21.04 4.99 -24.01
CA THR A 312 -22.03 5.53 -23.07
C THR A 312 -22.10 4.68 -21.82
N LYS A 313 -22.08 5.34 -20.66
CA LYS A 313 -22.28 4.71 -19.35
C LYS A 313 -23.48 5.32 -18.64
N HIS A 314 -24.41 4.45 -18.24
CA HIS A 314 -25.54 4.80 -17.41
C HIS A 314 -25.37 4.28 -15.99
N PHE A 315 -25.79 5.10 -15.04
CA PHE A 315 -25.73 4.79 -13.62
C PHE A 315 -27.15 4.70 -13.03
N ASP A 316 -27.29 3.91 -11.98
CA ASP A 316 -28.56 3.79 -11.25
C ASP A 316 -28.75 4.91 -10.21
N ALA A 317 -29.87 4.86 -9.48
CA ALA A 317 -30.19 5.82 -8.42
C ALA A 317 -29.20 5.83 -7.24
N TYR A 318 -28.26 4.89 -7.17
CA TYR A 318 -27.21 4.80 -6.17
C TYR A 318 -25.86 5.30 -6.69
N GLY A 319 -25.76 5.69 -7.97
CA GLY A 319 -24.51 6.06 -8.63
C GLY A 319 -23.68 4.86 -9.10
N ARG A 320 -24.25 3.66 -9.12
CA ARG A 320 -23.55 2.42 -9.55
C ARG A 320 -23.76 2.19 -11.03
N MET A 321 -22.78 1.59 -11.72
CA MET A 321 -22.86 1.32 -13.15
C MET A 321 -24.00 0.35 -13.47
N LYS A 322 -25.02 0.82 -14.18
CA LYS A 322 -26.19 0.00 -14.57
C LYS A 322 -26.07 -0.54 -15.97
N GLU A 323 -25.54 0.25 -16.90
CA GLU A 323 -25.50 -0.09 -18.31
C GLU A 323 -24.29 0.55 -19.01
N VAL A 324 -23.68 -0.20 -19.94
CA VAL A 324 -22.61 0.28 -20.81
C VAL A 324 -22.99 -0.04 -22.25
N GLN A 325 -22.87 0.96 -23.13
CA GLN A 325 -23.08 0.84 -24.57
C GLN A 325 -21.81 1.28 -25.29
N TYR A 326 -21.35 0.48 -26.23
CA TYR A 326 -20.23 0.82 -27.11
C TYR A 326 -20.68 0.70 -28.56
N GLU A 327 -20.75 1.84 -29.23
CA GLU A 327 -21.14 1.95 -30.63
C GLU A 327 -19.94 2.35 -31.50
N ILE A 328 -19.80 1.72 -32.66
CA ILE A 328 -18.79 2.05 -33.66
C ILE A 328 -19.52 2.17 -35.00
N PHE A 329 -19.33 3.28 -35.72
CA PHE A 329 -20.09 3.65 -36.91
C PHE A 329 -21.62 3.56 -36.70
N ARG A 330 -22.10 3.99 -35.52
CA ARG A 330 -23.52 3.93 -35.08
C ARG A 330 -24.10 2.51 -35.01
N SER A 331 -23.26 1.49 -34.96
CA SER A 331 -23.66 0.10 -34.73
C SER A 331 -23.24 -0.31 -33.32
N LEU A 332 -24.18 -0.89 -32.57
CA LEU A 332 -23.95 -1.37 -31.19
C LEU A 332 -23.05 -2.61 -31.20
N MET A 333 -21.78 -2.42 -30.86
CA MET A 333 -20.76 -3.46 -30.85
C MET A 333 -20.67 -4.17 -29.51
N TYR A 334 -20.92 -3.45 -28.41
CA TYR A 334 -20.90 -4.02 -27.08
C TYR A 334 -22.01 -3.40 -26.23
N TRP A 335 -22.67 -4.26 -25.46
CA TRP A 335 -23.67 -3.84 -24.49
C TRP A 335 -23.57 -4.69 -23.23
N MET A 336 -23.66 -4.03 -22.08
CA MET A 336 -23.68 -4.67 -20.78
C MET A 336 -24.74 -4.03 -19.90
N THR A 337 -25.48 -4.85 -19.14
CA THR A 337 -26.21 -4.36 -17.96
C THR A 337 -25.78 -5.09 -16.71
N VAL A 338 -25.88 -4.40 -15.58
CA VAL A 338 -25.54 -4.90 -14.25
C VAL A 338 -26.70 -4.63 -13.31
N GLN A 339 -27.04 -5.63 -12.51
CA GLN A 339 -28.05 -5.51 -11.45
C GLN A 339 -27.43 -5.89 -10.12
N TYR A 340 -27.89 -5.20 -9.08
CA TYR A 340 -27.36 -5.29 -7.74
C TYR A 340 -28.45 -5.70 -6.74
N ASP A 341 -28.05 -6.34 -5.65
CA ASP A 341 -28.93 -6.55 -4.51
C ASP A 341 -29.00 -5.32 -3.58
N ASN A 342 -29.70 -5.49 -2.45
CA ASN A 342 -29.85 -4.48 -1.40
C ASN A 342 -28.58 -4.24 -0.55
N MET A 343 -27.49 -4.97 -0.81
CA MET A 343 -26.16 -4.73 -0.22
C MET A 343 -25.19 -4.09 -1.22
N GLY A 344 -25.59 -3.94 -2.48
CA GLY A 344 -24.73 -3.42 -3.55
C GLY A 344 -23.85 -4.47 -4.21
N ARG A 345 -24.13 -5.77 -3.99
CA ARG A 345 -23.44 -6.87 -4.66
C ARG A 345 -24.04 -7.10 -6.04
N VAL A 346 -23.21 -7.36 -7.04
CA VAL A 346 -23.65 -7.69 -8.40
C VAL A 346 -24.33 -9.07 -8.39
N VAL A 347 -25.61 -9.15 -8.74
CA VAL A 347 -26.39 -10.41 -8.77
C VAL A 347 -26.73 -10.89 -10.17
N LYS A 348 -26.70 -9.98 -11.15
CA LYS A 348 -26.95 -10.32 -12.55
C LYS A 348 -26.15 -9.41 -13.48
N LYS A 349 -25.61 -9.99 -14.55
CA LYS A 349 -24.94 -9.27 -15.64
C LYS A 349 -25.42 -9.80 -16.98
N GLU A 350 -25.90 -8.95 -17.87
CA GLU A 350 -26.23 -9.34 -19.25
C GLU A 350 -25.20 -8.73 -20.19
N LEU A 351 -24.69 -9.52 -21.13
CA LEU A 351 -23.61 -9.13 -22.03
C LEU A 351 -23.96 -9.48 -23.47
N LYS A 352 -23.78 -8.52 -24.38
CA LYS A 352 -23.81 -8.71 -25.82
C LYS A 352 -22.47 -8.22 -26.39
N VAL A 353 -21.73 -9.11 -27.02
CA VAL A 353 -20.39 -8.83 -27.56
C VAL A 353 -20.40 -9.12 -29.06
N GLY A 354 -20.39 -8.08 -29.87
CA GLY A 354 -20.58 -8.10 -31.31
C GLY A 354 -22.01 -7.74 -31.73
N PRO A 355 -22.19 -7.14 -32.92
CA PRO A 355 -23.48 -6.59 -33.36
C PRO A 355 -24.57 -7.66 -33.55
N TYR A 356 -24.16 -8.86 -33.98
CA TYR A 356 -25.04 -9.99 -34.28
C TYR A 356 -25.04 -11.08 -33.20
N ALA A 357 -24.36 -10.86 -32.07
CA ALA A 357 -24.26 -11.87 -31.02
C ALA A 357 -25.52 -11.96 -30.17
N ASN A 358 -25.78 -13.15 -29.64
CA ASN A 358 -26.83 -13.35 -28.63
C ASN A 358 -26.41 -12.72 -27.30
N THR A 359 -27.42 -12.33 -26.51
CA THR A 359 -27.18 -11.85 -25.14
C THR A 359 -26.91 -13.03 -24.23
N THR A 360 -25.79 -12.98 -23.51
CA THR A 360 -25.42 -13.94 -22.47
C THR A 360 -25.79 -13.38 -21.11
N ARG A 361 -26.56 -14.12 -20.32
CA ARG A 361 -26.93 -13.73 -18.96
C ARG A 361 -26.09 -14.48 -17.94
N TYR A 362 -25.42 -13.75 -17.07
CA TYR A 362 -24.74 -14.25 -15.88
C TYR A 362 -25.59 -13.94 -14.65
N SER A 363 -25.76 -14.92 -13.77
CA SER A 363 -26.40 -14.75 -12.46
C SER A 363 -25.42 -15.17 -11.37
N TYR A 364 -25.39 -14.41 -10.28
CA TYR A 364 -24.42 -14.56 -9.19
C TYR A 364 -25.14 -14.71 -7.86
N GLU A 365 -24.77 -15.76 -7.13
CA GLU A 365 -25.31 -16.06 -5.80
C GLU A 365 -24.20 -15.97 -4.76
N TYR A 366 -24.53 -15.53 -3.55
CA TYR A 366 -23.57 -15.30 -2.47
C TYR A 366 -23.98 -16.07 -1.21
N ASP A 367 -22.99 -16.46 -0.41
CA ASP A 367 -23.21 -17.12 0.86
C ASP A 367 -23.66 -16.15 1.98
N ALA A 368 -23.79 -16.70 3.19
CA ALA A 368 -24.16 -15.98 4.40
C ALA A 368 -23.19 -14.85 4.78
N ASP A 369 -21.94 -14.84 4.31
CA ASP A 369 -20.96 -13.80 4.60
C ASP A 369 -20.73 -12.85 3.41
N GLY A 370 -21.44 -13.07 2.31
CA GLY A 370 -21.34 -12.24 1.11
C GLY A 370 -20.22 -12.65 0.16
N GLN A 371 -19.73 -13.89 0.29
CA GLN A 371 -18.72 -14.47 -0.58
C GLN A 371 -19.40 -15.16 -1.77
N LEU A 372 -18.84 -15.02 -2.98
CA LEU A 372 -19.45 -15.53 -4.20
C LEU A 372 -19.55 -17.06 -4.15
N GLN A 373 -20.75 -17.63 -4.28
CA GLN A 373 -20.98 -19.07 -4.14
C GLN A 373 -21.22 -19.78 -5.46
N THR A 374 -22.06 -19.21 -6.32
CA THR A 374 -22.47 -19.84 -7.58
C THR A 374 -22.51 -18.81 -8.70
N VAL A 375 -22.07 -19.21 -9.88
CA VAL A 375 -22.22 -18.43 -11.12
C VAL A 375 -22.93 -19.28 -12.16
N SER A 376 -24.04 -18.75 -12.67
CA SER A 376 -24.87 -19.40 -13.67
C SER A 376 -24.82 -18.64 -14.98
N ILE A 377 -24.71 -19.36 -16.11
CA ILE A 377 -24.85 -18.79 -17.46
C ILE A 377 -26.18 -19.24 -18.04
N ASN A 378 -27.01 -18.28 -18.46
CA ASN A 378 -28.34 -18.53 -19.02
C ASN A 378 -29.17 -19.49 -18.12
N ASP A 379 -29.17 -19.20 -16.82
CA ASP A 379 -29.80 -19.97 -15.72
C ASP A 379 -29.25 -21.37 -15.48
N LYS A 380 -28.14 -21.74 -16.11
CA LYS A 380 -27.46 -23.02 -15.86
C LYS A 380 -26.22 -22.79 -14.98
N PRO A 381 -26.15 -23.39 -13.79
CA PRO A 381 -24.98 -23.25 -12.91
C PRO A 381 -23.76 -23.85 -13.60
N LEU A 382 -22.69 -23.04 -13.71
CA LEU A 382 -21.44 -23.44 -14.36
C LEU A 382 -20.28 -23.47 -13.37
N TRP A 383 -20.15 -22.44 -12.53
CA TRP A 383 -19.12 -22.38 -11.51
C TRP A 383 -19.70 -22.42 -10.10
N ARG A 384 -19.02 -23.15 -9.22
CA ARG A 384 -19.28 -23.14 -7.78
C ARG A 384 -17.99 -22.86 -7.03
N TYR A 385 -18.14 -22.13 -5.94
CA TYR A 385 -17.08 -21.71 -5.05
C TYR A 385 -17.53 -21.96 -3.61
N SER A 386 -16.61 -22.45 -2.78
CA SER A 386 -16.85 -22.66 -1.35
C SER A 386 -15.64 -22.25 -0.55
N TYR A 387 -15.88 -21.80 0.68
CA TYR A 387 -14.86 -21.24 1.55
C TYR A 387 -14.76 -22.00 2.86
N ASP A 388 -13.54 -22.10 3.41
CA ASP A 388 -13.32 -22.61 4.76
C ASP A 388 -13.71 -21.57 5.83
N LEU A 389 -13.50 -21.86 7.12
CA LEU A 389 -13.88 -20.95 8.21
C LEU A 389 -13.12 -19.60 8.20
N ASN A 390 -11.89 -19.56 7.69
CA ASN A 390 -11.11 -18.33 7.61
C ASN A 390 -11.45 -17.49 6.36
N GLY A 391 -12.16 -18.07 5.40
CA GLY A 391 -12.46 -17.43 4.11
C GLY A 391 -11.50 -17.80 3.00
N ASN A 392 -10.72 -18.88 3.14
CA ASN A 392 -9.96 -19.41 2.03
C ASN A 392 -10.88 -20.13 1.05
N LEU A 393 -10.77 -19.86 -0.25
CA LEU A 393 -11.46 -20.59 -1.31
C LEU A 393 -10.98 -22.06 -1.37
N HIS A 394 -11.68 -23.00 -0.73
CA HIS A 394 -11.24 -24.40 -0.63
C HIS A 394 -11.79 -25.34 -1.71
N LEU A 395 -12.69 -24.84 -2.56
CA LEU A 395 -13.33 -25.60 -3.63
C LEU A 395 -13.72 -24.65 -4.75
N LEU A 396 -13.31 -24.96 -5.99
CA LEU A 396 -13.69 -24.19 -7.17
C LEU A 396 -13.92 -25.07 -8.40
N SER A 397 -14.70 -24.56 -9.35
CA SER A 397 -14.77 -25.06 -10.73
C SER A 397 -13.70 -24.33 -11.57
N PRO A 398 -12.65 -25.01 -12.09
CA PRO A 398 -11.58 -24.35 -12.84
C PRO A 398 -11.94 -24.17 -14.31
N GLY A 399 -11.54 -23.06 -14.92
CA GLY A 399 -11.71 -22.77 -16.34
C GLY A 399 -13.16 -22.98 -16.81
N ASN A 400 -13.37 -23.83 -17.81
CA ASN A 400 -14.71 -24.20 -18.31
C ASN A 400 -15.16 -25.60 -17.82
N SER A 401 -14.63 -26.06 -16.68
CA SER A 401 -14.90 -27.40 -16.14
C SER A 401 -15.98 -27.38 -15.06
N ALA A 402 -16.95 -28.29 -15.17
CA ALA A 402 -17.92 -28.53 -14.11
C ALA A 402 -17.33 -29.31 -12.91
N ARG A 403 -16.08 -29.81 -13.02
CA ARG A 403 -15.43 -30.58 -11.96
C ARG A 403 -15.02 -29.67 -10.80
N LEU A 404 -15.48 -30.01 -9.60
CA LEU A 404 -15.04 -29.35 -8.37
C LEU A 404 -13.62 -29.78 -8.02
N THR A 405 -12.75 -28.79 -7.86
CA THR A 405 -11.33 -28.96 -7.57
C THR A 405 -11.04 -28.39 -6.18
N PRO A 406 -10.51 -29.20 -5.24
CA PRO A 406 -10.21 -28.73 -3.90
C PRO A 406 -8.91 -27.91 -3.85
N LEU A 407 -8.87 -26.92 -2.97
CA LEU A 407 -7.67 -26.20 -2.59
C LEU A 407 -7.38 -26.49 -1.11
N ARG A 408 -6.10 -26.54 -0.76
CA ARG A 408 -5.66 -26.82 0.62
C ARG A 408 -4.78 -25.70 1.14
N TYR A 409 -4.87 -25.47 2.45
CA TYR A 409 -4.19 -24.41 3.17
C TYR A 409 -3.51 -24.94 4.43
N ASP A 410 -2.47 -24.27 4.88
CA ASP A 410 -1.88 -24.49 6.20
C ASP A 410 -2.53 -23.59 7.27
N LEU A 411 -2.06 -23.70 8.53
CA LEU A 411 -2.58 -22.92 9.66
C LEU A 411 -2.34 -21.40 9.54
N ARG A 412 -1.48 -20.98 8.60
CA ARG A 412 -1.16 -19.57 8.31
C ARG A 412 -1.91 -19.07 7.07
N ASP A 413 -2.95 -19.79 6.64
CA ASP A 413 -3.77 -19.52 5.46
C ASP A 413 -2.99 -19.50 4.13
N ARG A 414 -1.80 -20.12 4.09
CA ARG A 414 -0.97 -20.24 2.89
C ARG A 414 -1.43 -21.42 2.05
N ILE A 415 -1.53 -21.24 0.74
CA ILE A 415 -1.94 -22.33 -0.17
C ILE A 415 -0.85 -23.41 -0.26
N THR A 416 -1.26 -24.68 -0.19
CA THR A 416 -0.37 -25.85 -0.30
C THR A 416 -0.69 -26.73 -1.50
N ARG A 417 -1.93 -26.68 -2.00
CA ARG A 417 -2.35 -27.47 -3.17
C ARG A 417 -3.57 -26.86 -3.87
N LEU A 418 -3.65 -27.04 -5.18
CA LEU A 418 -4.82 -26.79 -6.03
C LEU A 418 -5.06 -28.02 -6.90
N GLY A 419 -6.09 -28.81 -6.61
CA GLY A 419 -6.31 -30.10 -7.26
C GLY A 419 -5.11 -31.02 -7.08
N ASP A 420 -4.41 -31.33 -8.16
CA ASP A 420 -3.18 -32.13 -8.14
C ASP A 420 -1.89 -31.29 -8.19
N VAL A 421 -2.02 -29.99 -8.43
CA VAL A 421 -0.89 -29.06 -8.50
C VAL A 421 -0.46 -28.69 -7.08
N GLN A 422 0.80 -28.98 -6.74
CA GLN A 422 1.39 -28.57 -5.47
C GLN A 422 1.74 -27.08 -5.50
N TYR A 423 1.51 -26.40 -4.39
CA TYR A 423 1.94 -25.02 -4.16
C TYR A 423 2.96 -25.00 -3.04
N LYS A 424 3.93 -24.09 -3.16
CA LYS A 424 4.80 -23.70 -2.05
C LYS A 424 4.78 -22.20 -1.90
N VAL A 425 4.50 -21.77 -0.69
CA VAL A 425 4.62 -20.40 -0.22
C VAL A 425 5.76 -20.38 0.78
N ASP A 426 6.64 -19.39 0.69
CA ASP A 426 7.78 -19.30 1.59
C ASP A 426 7.39 -18.89 3.02
N GLU A 427 8.38 -18.85 3.91
CA GLU A 427 8.16 -18.52 5.33
C GLU A 427 7.73 -17.07 5.55
N ASP A 428 7.99 -16.18 4.61
CA ASP A 428 7.52 -14.78 4.66
C ASP A 428 6.09 -14.64 4.10
N GLY A 429 5.55 -15.70 3.51
CA GLY A 429 4.20 -15.74 2.98
C GLY A 429 4.10 -15.43 1.48
N PHE A 430 5.20 -15.38 0.73
CA PHE A 430 5.21 -15.12 -0.71
C PHE A 430 5.15 -16.41 -1.53
N LEU A 431 4.40 -16.41 -2.64
CA LEU A 431 4.39 -17.52 -3.60
C LEU A 431 5.80 -17.82 -4.10
N ARG A 432 6.21 -19.09 -4.00
CA ARG A 432 7.53 -19.56 -4.45
C ARG A 432 7.45 -20.59 -5.56
N GLN A 433 6.47 -21.50 -5.49
CA GLN A 433 6.33 -22.55 -6.49
C GLN A 433 4.86 -22.91 -6.75
N ARG A 434 4.53 -23.17 -8.01
CA ARG A 434 3.25 -23.77 -8.44
C ARG A 434 3.53 -24.86 -9.47
N GLY A 435 3.45 -26.13 -9.06
CA GLY A 435 3.86 -27.24 -9.92
C GLY A 435 5.31 -27.08 -10.38
N GLY A 436 5.53 -26.99 -11.69
CA GLY A 436 6.86 -26.73 -12.27
C GLY A 436 7.26 -25.25 -12.36
N ASP A 437 6.33 -24.33 -12.10
CA ASP A 437 6.58 -22.89 -12.15
C ASP A 437 7.26 -22.42 -10.86
N VAL A 438 8.34 -21.66 -10.98
CA VAL A 438 9.09 -21.07 -9.86
C VAL A 438 9.00 -19.55 -9.95
N PHE A 439 8.81 -18.90 -8.80
CA PHE A 439 8.62 -17.45 -8.68
C PHE A 439 9.66 -16.86 -7.71
N GLU A 440 10.37 -15.83 -8.16
CA GLU A 440 11.41 -15.16 -7.39
C GLU A 440 10.96 -13.73 -7.03
N TYR A 441 10.61 -13.52 -5.76
CA TYR A 441 10.29 -12.21 -5.20
C TYR A 441 11.47 -11.62 -4.42
N ASN A 442 11.79 -10.37 -4.68
CA ASN A 442 12.84 -9.62 -3.95
C ASN A 442 12.35 -9.17 -2.55
N SER A 443 13.20 -8.50 -1.79
CA SER A 443 12.86 -8.01 -0.44
C SER A 443 11.79 -6.92 -0.42
N ALA A 444 11.61 -6.17 -1.51
CA ALA A 444 10.53 -5.20 -1.68
C ALA A 444 9.18 -5.86 -2.04
N GLY A 445 9.13 -7.19 -2.17
CA GLY A 445 7.92 -7.93 -2.52
C GLY A 445 7.57 -7.89 -4.00
N LEU A 446 8.52 -7.53 -4.88
CA LEU A 446 8.33 -7.42 -6.32
C LEU A 446 8.80 -8.72 -7.01
N LEU A 447 7.98 -9.30 -7.88
CA LEU A 447 8.36 -10.47 -8.70
C LEU A 447 9.42 -10.05 -9.73
N ILE A 448 10.65 -10.52 -9.58
CA ILE A 448 11.77 -10.16 -10.46
C ILE A 448 12.01 -11.20 -11.56
N LYS A 449 11.62 -12.45 -11.33
CA LYS A 449 11.78 -13.54 -12.29
C LYS A 449 10.75 -14.64 -12.03
N ALA A 450 10.25 -15.24 -13.10
CA ALA A 450 9.50 -16.48 -13.05
C ALA A 450 9.95 -17.40 -14.18
N TYR A 451 9.96 -18.71 -13.94
CA TYR A 451 10.38 -19.67 -14.95
C TYR A 451 9.80 -21.06 -14.71
N ASN A 452 9.80 -21.88 -15.75
CA ASN A 452 9.49 -23.29 -15.67
C ASN A 452 10.50 -24.07 -16.51
N ARG A 453 11.25 -24.95 -15.85
CA ARG A 453 12.34 -25.70 -16.48
C ARG A 453 11.86 -26.78 -17.43
N ALA A 454 10.72 -27.41 -17.14
CA ALA A 454 10.19 -28.49 -17.97
C ALA A 454 9.66 -27.95 -19.30
N SER A 455 8.98 -26.80 -19.29
CA SER A 455 8.49 -26.13 -20.49
C SER A 455 9.47 -25.13 -21.11
N GLY A 456 10.62 -24.87 -20.47
CA GLY A 456 11.71 -24.05 -21.00
C GLY A 456 11.43 -22.54 -21.09
N TRP A 457 10.35 -22.02 -20.48
CA TRP A 457 10.07 -20.59 -20.48
C TRP A 457 10.65 -19.90 -19.24
N SER A 458 11.09 -18.66 -19.43
CA SER A 458 11.43 -17.75 -18.35
C SER A 458 11.00 -16.33 -18.70
N VAL A 459 10.70 -15.53 -17.69
CA VAL A 459 10.38 -14.11 -17.81
C VAL A 459 11.07 -13.35 -16.67
N ARG A 460 11.64 -12.19 -17.00
CA ARG A 460 12.28 -11.27 -16.06
C ARG A 460 11.56 -9.94 -16.08
N TYR A 461 11.43 -9.33 -14.89
CA TYR A 461 10.77 -8.05 -14.73
C TYR A 461 11.75 -7.02 -14.15
N ARG A 462 11.63 -5.77 -14.61
CA ARG A 462 12.35 -4.62 -14.04
C ARG A 462 11.36 -3.61 -13.48
N TYR A 463 11.80 -2.87 -12.47
CA TYR A 463 11.00 -1.87 -11.76
C TYR A 463 11.74 -0.54 -11.70
N ASP A 464 10.99 0.56 -11.60
CA ASP A 464 11.56 1.87 -11.27
C ASP A 464 11.72 2.04 -9.74
N GLY A 465 12.35 3.15 -9.33
CA GLY A 465 12.53 3.48 -7.92
C GLY A 465 11.25 3.90 -7.18
N LEU A 466 10.09 3.85 -7.84
CA LEU A 466 8.77 4.04 -7.23
C LEU A 466 8.01 2.71 -7.11
N GLY A 467 8.65 1.57 -7.39
CA GLY A 467 8.07 0.24 -7.25
C GLY A 467 7.14 -0.16 -8.40
N ARG A 468 7.12 0.56 -9.52
CA ARG A 468 6.27 0.26 -10.68
C ARG A 468 7.02 -0.58 -11.70
N ARG A 469 6.34 -1.56 -12.32
CA ARG A 469 6.95 -2.41 -13.36
C ARG A 469 7.25 -1.60 -14.61
N VAL A 470 8.49 -1.59 -15.08
CA VAL A 470 8.93 -0.83 -16.27
C VAL A 470 9.36 -1.71 -17.43
N SER A 471 9.60 -3.00 -17.21
CA SER A 471 9.86 -3.97 -18.28
C SER A 471 9.41 -5.38 -17.92
N SER A 472 9.01 -6.14 -18.96
CA SER A 472 8.84 -7.59 -18.94
C SER A 472 9.59 -8.17 -20.14
N LYS A 473 10.52 -9.11 -19.89
CA LYS A 473 11.36 -9.74 -20.91
C LYS A 473 11.32 -11.25 -20.79
N SER A 474 10.71 -11.91 -21.77
CA SER A 474 10.66 -13.38 -21.88
C SER A 474 11.87 -13.92 -22.62
N SER A 475 12.23 -15.19 -22.35
CA SER A 475 13.22 -15.93 -23.15
C SER A 475 12.80 -16.13 -24.61
N HIS A 476 11.50 -16.09 -24.91
CA HIS A 476 10.94 -16.28 -26.26
C HIS A 476 10.73 -14.96 -27.02
N SER A 477 11.71 -14.04 -26.94
CA SER A 477 11.77 -12.75 -27.68
C SER A 477 10.74 -11.66 -27.38
N HIS A 478 9.76 -11.90 -26.51
CA HIS A 478 8.82 -10.85 -26.07
C HIS A 478 9.50 -9.93 -25.06
N HIS A 479 9.65 -8.67 -25.43
CA HIS A 479 10.19 -7.64 -24.54
C HIS A 479 9.34 -6.38 -24.66
N LEU A 480 8.73 -6.00 -23.53
CA LEU A 480 7.85 -4.84 -23.41
C LEU A 480 8.39 -3.89 -22.35
N GLN A 481 8.28 -2.59 -22.60
CA GLN A 481 8.46 -1.54 -21.60
C GLN A 481 7.15 -0.81 -21.31
N PHE A 482 6.98 -0.40 -20.06
CA PHE A 482 5.78 0.27 -19.55
C PHE A 482 6.12 1.68 -19.07
N PHE A 483 5.28 2.66 -19.42
CA PHE A 483 5.45 4.06 -19.01
C PHE A 483 4.17 4.65 -18.41
N TYR A 484 4.37 5.60 -17.48
CA TYR A 484 3.34 6.14 -16.58
C TYR A 484 3.31 7.67 -16.68
N ALA A 485 2.52 8.19 -17.62
CA ALA A 485 2.42 9.63 -17.93
C ALA A 485 1.24 10.33 -17.23
N ASP A 486 0.30 9.58 -16.65
CA ASP A 486 -0.80 10.18 -15.91
C ASP A 486 -0.32 10.65 -14.53
N LEU A 487 -0.17 11.97 -14.35
CA LEU A 487 0.26 12.57 -13.10
C LEU A 487 -0.78 12.45 -11.98
N THR A 488 -2.05 12.18 -12.32
CA THR A 488 -3.14 12.00 -11.35
C THR A 488 -3.27 10.55 -10.88
N ASN A 489 -2.97 9.59 -11.76
CA ASN A 489 -2.98 8.16 -11.45
C ASN A 489 -1.59 7.56 -11.74
N PRO A 490 -0.59 7.77 -10.88
CA PRO A 490 0.81 7.44 -11.16
C PRO A 490 1.10 5.93 -11.25
N THR A 491 0.14 5.07 -10.91
CA THR A 491 0.20 3.60 -11.04
C THR A 491 -0.34 3.08 -12.38
N LYS A 492 -1.00 3.93 -13.18
CA LYS A 492 -1.65 3.55 -14.43
C LYS A 492 -0.67 3.56 -15.60
N VAL A 493 -0.54 2.43 -16.31
CA VAL A 493 0.27 2.36 -17.53
C VAL A 493 -0.45 3.15 -18.62
N THR A 494 0.26 4.06 -19.28
CA THR A 494 -0.29 4.93 -20.34
C THR A 494 0.30 4.62 -21.70
N HIS A 495 1.55 4.16 -21.73
CA HIS A 495 2.25 3.83 -22.97
C HIS A 495 3.03 2.53 -22.82
N LEU A 496 3.09 1.78 -23.91
CA LEU A 496 3.88 0.55 -24.06
C LEU A 496 4.89 0.75 -25.18
N TYR A 497 6.10 0.23 -25.03
CA TYR A 497 7.04 0.07 -26.14
C TYR A 497 7.32 -1.41 -26.36
N ASN A 498 7.08 -1.90 -27.56
CA ASN A 498 7.34 -3.28 -27.94
C ASN A 498 8.67 -3.37 -28.70
N HIS A 499 9.66 -4.03 -28.12
CA HIS A 499 10.98 -4.17 -28.75
C HIS A 499 10.99 -5.09 -29.96
N SER A 500 10.02 -6.01 -30.07
CA SER A 500 9.93 -6.93 -31.21
C SER A 500 9.43 -6.24 -32.47
N SER A 501 8.53 -5.26 -32.35
CA SER A 501 7.98 -4.48 -33.47
C SER A 501 8.52 -3.05 -33.57
N SER A 502 9.25 -2.57 -32.56
CA SER A 502 9.61 -1.16 -32.37
C SER A 502 8.41 -0.21 -32.37
N GLU A 503 7.25 -0.71 -31.97
CA GLU A 503 5.99 0.03 -31.99
C GLU A 503 5.65 0.54 -30.59
N ILE A 504 5.04 1.73 -30.54
CA ILE A 504 4.53 2.34 -29.31
C ILE A 504 3.02 2.20 -29.29
N THR A 505 2.46 1.79 -28.15
CA THR A 505 1.00 1.74 -27.93
C THR A 505 0.62 2.77 -26.88
N SER A 506 -0.28 3.70 -27.21
CA SER A 506 -0.94 4.60 -26.25
C SER A 506 -2.24 3.97 -25.76
N LEU A 507 -2.46 3.99 -24.44
CA LEU A 507 -3.62 3.40 -23.76
C LEU A 507 -4.52 4.50 -23.21
N TYR A 508 -5.82 4.47 -23.56
CA TYR A 508 -6.80 5.47 -23.13
C TYR A 508 -7.86 4.86 -22.21
N TYR A 509 -8.08 5.55 -21.10
CA TYR A 509 -8.96 5.11 -20.02
C TYR A 509 -10.15 6.04 -19.86
N ASP A 510 -11.30 5.47 -19.56
CA ASP A 510 -12.51 6.26 -19.29
C ASP A 510 -12.45 6.92 -17.90
N LEU A 511 -13.50 7.65 -17.54
CA LEU A 511 -13.57 8.40 -16.29
C LEU A 511 -13.63 7.51 -15.03
N GLN A 512 -13.87 6.20 -15.15
CA GLN A 512 -13.77 5.23 -14.06
C GLN A 512 -12.42 4.50 -14.06
N GLY A 513 -11.53 4.83 -15.00
CA GLY A 513 -10.22 4.22 -15.13
C GLY A 513 -10.21 2.88 -15.87
N HIS A 514 -11.27 2.53 -16.60
CA HIS A 514 -11.27 1.31 -17.42
C HIS A 514 -10.71 1.60 -18.82
N LEU A 515 -9.93 0.66 -19.37
CA LEU A 515 -9.38 0.78 -20.70
C LEU A 515 -10.51 0.73 -21.74
N PHE A 516 -10.62 1.74 -22.61
CA PHE A 516 -11.68 1.75 -23.63
C PHE A 516 -11.15 1.93 -25.06
N ALA A 517 -9.90 2.37 -25.22
CA ALA A 517 -9.27 2.50 -26.52
C ALA A 517 -7.75 2.38 -26.41
N MET A 518 -7.10 2.01 -27.52
CA MET A 518 -5.66 2.11 -27.68
C MET A 518 -5.30 2.50 -29.11
N GLU A 519 -4.13 3.11 -29.27
CA GLU A 519 -3.62 3.59 -30.54
C GLU A 519 -2.16 3.21 -30.69
N LEU A 520 -1.80 2.68 -31.85
CA LEU A 520 -0.42 2.34 -32.18
C LEU A 520 0.26 3.50 -32.89
N SER A 521 1.59 3.60 -32.76
CA SER A 521 2.39 4.60 -33.49
C SER A 521 2.35 4.43 -35.01
N SER A 522 1.89 3.27 -35.50
CA SER A 522 1.59 3.01 -36.92
C SER A 522 0.32 3.73 -37.41
N GLY A 523 -0.53 4.22 -36.50
CA GLY A 523 -1.82 4.84 -36.79
C GLY A 523 -3.02 3.90 -36.62
N ASP A 524 -2.78 2.61 -36.30
CA ASP A 524 -3.85 1.66 -36.05
C ASP A 524 -4.57 1.98 -34.74
N GLU A 525 -5.90 2.04 -34.82
CA GLU A 525 -6.79 2.28 -33.68
C GLU A 525 -7.54 1.01 -33.27
N PHE A 526 -7.69 0.83 -31.97
CA PHE A 526 -8.48 -0.27 -31.41
C PHE A 526 -9.39 0.24 -30.30
N TYR A 527 -10.62 -0.28 -30.29
CA TYR A 527 -11.65 0.04 -29.32
C TYR A 527 -11.88 -1.17 -28.43
N ILE A 528 -11.84 -0.97 -27.12
CA ILE A 528 -11.78 -2.05 -26.13
C ILE A 528 -13.05 -2.00 -25.29
N ALA A 529 -13.75 -3.13 -25.19
CA ALA A 529 -14.91 -3.26 -24.32
C ALA A 529 -14.49 -3.91 -23.00
N CYS A 530 -14.61 -3.16 -21.91
CA CYS A 530 -14.39 -3.65 -20.55
C CYS A 530 -15.72 -3.91 -19.82
N ASP A 531 -15.68 -4.82 -18.84
CA ASP A 531 -16.79 -5.00 -17.91
C ASP A 531 -16.79 -3.98 -16.76
N ASN A 532 -17.68 -4.18 -15.77
CA ASN A 532 -17.92 -3.24 -14.67
C ASN A 532 -16.76 -3.11 -13.67
N ILE A 533 -15.77 -4.01 -13.74
CA ILE A 533 -14.56 -4.01 -12.92
C ILE A 533 -13.31 -3.65 -13.75
N GLY A 534 -13.47 -3.23 -15.00
CA GLY A 534 -12.38 -2.80 -15.88
C GLY A 534 -11.62 -3.93 -16.56
N THR A 535 -12.17 -5.14 -16.64
CA THR A 535 -11.54 -6.28 -17.33
C THR A 535 -11.87 -6.24 -18.83
N PRO A 536 -10.89 -6.19 -19.75
CA PRO A 536 -11.15 -6.22 -21.19
C PRO A 536 -11.78 -7.54 -21.64
N LEU A 537 -12.95 -7.48 -22.27
CA LEU A 537 -13.68 -8.65 -22.79
C LEU A 537 -13.61 -8.79 -24.31
N ALA A 538 -13.46 -7.68 -25.03
CA ALA A 538 -13.36 -7.69 -26.49
C ALA A 538 -12.56 -6.50 -27.03
N VAL A 539 -11.99 -6.70 -28.21
CA VAL A 539 -11.26 -5.68 -28.97
C VAL A 539 -11.85 -5.58 -30.37
N PHE A 540 -12.14 -4.36 -30.80
CA PHE A 540 -12.60 -4.01 -32.12
C PHE A 540 -11.54 -3.17 -32.85
N SER A 541 -11.37 -3.38 -34.15
CA SER A 541 -10.51 -2.54 -34.99
C SER A 541 -11.11 -1.15 -35.20
N GLY A 542 -10.31 -0.21 -35.73
CA GLY A 542 -10.78 1.11 -36.18
C GLY A 542 -11.92 1.06 -37.21
N THR A 543 -12.06 -0.07 -37.92
CA THR A 543 -13.16 -0.33 -38.88
C THR A 543 -14.40 -0.99 -38.25
N GLY A 544 -14.40 -1.24 -36.93
CA GLY A 544 -15.51 -1.84 -36.20
C GLY A 544 -15.60 -3.37 -36.30
N LEU A 545 -14.53 -4.06 -36.73
CA LEU A 545 -14.48 -5.52 -36.76
C LEU A 545 -13.99 -6.06 -35.41
N MET A 546 -14.67 -7.06 -34.85
CA MET A 546 -14.21 -7.73 -33.63
C MET A 546 -13.00 -8.63 -33.94
N ILE A 547 -11.84 -8.28 -33.40
CA ILE A 547 -10.57 -8.99 -33.66
C ILE A 547 -10.17 -9.94 -32.53
N LYS A 548 -10.74 -9.74 -31.32
CA LYS A 548 -10.46 -10.55 -30.14
C LYS A 548 -11.66 -10.53 -29.19
N GLN A 549 -11.99 -11.68 -28.62
CA GLN A 549 -12.91 -11.84 -27.50
C GLN A 549 -12.26 -12.74 -26.45
N ILE A 550 -12.38 -12.35 -25.19
CA ILE A 550 -11.82 -13.07 -24.04
C ILE A 550 -12.93 -13.33 -23.03
N LEU A 551 -13.01 -14.57 -22.55
CA LEU A 551 -13.95 -14.95 -21.49
C LEU A 551 -13.19 -15.38 -20.23
N TYR A 552 -13.66 -14.85 -19.11
CA TYR A 552 -13.05 -15.03 -17.80
C TYR A 552 -13.99 -15.73 -16.84
N THR A 553 -13.45 -16.56 -15.96
CA THR A 553 -14.17 -16.98 -14.74
C THR A 553 -14.34 -15.77 -13.82
N ALA A 554 -15.16 -15.90 -12.77
CA ALA A 554 -15.37 -14.80 -11.81
C ALA A 554 -14.08 -14.34 -11.13
N TYR A 555 -13.11 -15.25 -10.94
CA TYR A 555 -11.80 -14.99 -10.34
C TYR A 555 -10.70 -14.67 -11.38
N GLY A 556 -11.06 -14.47 -12.64
CA GLY A 556 -10.15 -13.93 -13.66
C GLY A 556 -9.33 -14.96 -14.45
N GLU A 557 -9.60 -16.25 -14.31
CA GLU A 557 -8.99 -17.27 -15.17
C GLU A 557 -9.59 -17.17 -16.57
N ILE A 558 -8.74 -17.02 -17.59
CA ILE A 558 -9.17 -17.02 -19.00
C ILE A 558 -9.47 -18.46 -19.41
N TYR A 559 -10.72 -18.75 -19.78
CA TYR A 559 -11.13 -20.06 -20.30
C TYR A 559 -11.41 -20.07 -21.80
N MET A 560 -11.47 -18.89 -22.44
CA MET A 560 -11.56 -18.75 -23.90
C MET A 560 -10.88 -17.45 -24.34
N ASP A 561 -10.06 -17.53 -25.39
CA ASP A 561 -9.46 -16.38 -26.08
C ASP A 561 -9.48 -16.67 -27.59
N THR A 562 -10.20 -15.86 -28.36
CA THR A 562 -10.39 -16.10 -29.80
C THR A 562 -9.17 -15.75 -30.63
N ASN A 563 -8.24 -14.95 -30.11
CA ASN A 563 -7.04 -14.54 -30.83
C ASN A 563 -5.86 -14.31 -29.87
N PRO A 564 -5.21 -15.37 -29.38
CA PRO A 564 -4.09 -15.27 -28.43
C PRO A 564 -2.86 -14.53 -28.96
N ASN A 565 -2.70 -14.43 -30.28
CA ASN A 565 -1.58 -13.73 -30.92
C ASN A 565 -1.71 -12.22 -30.80
N PHE A 566 -2.94 -11.70 -30.70
CA PHE A 566 -3.17 -10.30 -30.39
C PHE A 566 -3.06 -10.08 -28.87
N GLN A 567 -1.95 -9.50 -28.44
CA GLN A 567 -1.64 -9.32 -27.02
C GLN A 567 -2.34 -8.08 -26.46
N ILE A 568 -3.10 -8.27 -25.39
CA ILE A 568 -3.60 -7.20 -24.53
C ILE A 568 -3.02 -7.41 -23.14
N ILE A 569 -2.19 -6.48 -22.69
CA ILE A 569 -1.44 -6.64 -21.44
C ILE A 569 -2.29 -6.24 -20.23
N ILE A 570 -3.13 -5.23 -20.40
CA ILE A 570 -4.17 -4.89 -19.42
C ILE A 570 -5.18 -6.04 -19.41
N GLY A 571 -5.33 -6.69 -18.26
CA GLY A 571 -6.17 -7.87 -18.10
C GLY A 571 -7.20 -7.69 -16.99
N TYR A 572 -7.38 -8.76 -16.20
CA TYR A 572 -8.35 -8.81 -15.11
C TYR A 572 -8.17 -7.64 -14.12
N HIS A 573 -9.27 -6.97 -13.77
CA HIS A 573 -9.30 -5.73 -12.94
C HIS A 573 -8.32 -4.63 -13.39
N GLY A 574 -7.99 -4.56 -14.69
CA GLY A 574 -7.10 -3.54 -15.23
C GLY A 574 -5.61 -3.72 -14.89
N GLY A 575 -5.21 -4.84 -14.26
CA GLY A 575 -3.80 -5.12 -13.95
C GLY A 575 -3.02 -5.69 -15.13
N LEU A 576 -1.70 -5.84 -14.99
CA LEU A 576 -0.84 -6.38 -16.06
C LEU A 576 -0.86 -7.92 -15.99
N TYR A 577 -1.60 -8.55 -16.89
CA TYR A 577 -1.70 -10.01 -16.97
C TYR A 577 -0.53 -10.60 -17.75
N ASP A 578 0.13 -11.60 -17.18
CA ASP A 578 1.18 -12.36 -17.84
C ASP A 578 0.70 -13.80 -18.13
N PRO A 579 0.59 -14.19 -19.41
CA PRO A 579 0.03 -15.49 -19.79
C PRO A 579 0.94 -16.68 -19.46
N LEU A 580 2.24 -16.48 -19.22
CA LEU A 580 3.16 -17.54 -18.82
C LEU A 580 2.98 -17.85 -17.34
N THR A 581 2.97 -16.81 -16.50
CA THR A 581 2.87 -16.96 -15.05
C THR A 581 1.44 -17.13 -14.57
N LYS A 582 0.44 -16.75 -15.37
CA LYS A 582 -0.97 -16.65 -14.96
C LYS A 582 -1.16 -15.73 -13.75
N LEU A 583 -0.28 -14.73 -13.60
CA LEU A 583 -0.40 -13.71 -12.57
C LEU A 583 -0.86 -12.40 -13.19
N VAL A 584 -1.59 -11.61 -12.38
CA VAL A 584 -1.96 -10.24 -12.72
C VAL A 584 -1.25 -9.31 -11.75
N HIS A 585 -0.37 -8.46 -12.28
CA HIS A 585 0.33 -7.46 -11.48
C HIS A 585 -0.56 -6.25 -11.22
N MET A 586 -0.74 -5.92 -9.94
CA MET A 586 -1.64 -4.88 -9.47
C MET A 586 -0.94 -3.99 -8.44
N GLY A 587 -0.41 -2.85 -8.90
CA GLY A 587 0.35 -1.93 -8.05
C GLY A 587 1.60 -2.62 -7.47
N ARG A 588 1.62 -2.84 -6.15
CA ARG A 588 2.74 -3.50 -5.44
C ARG A 588 2.56 -5.01 -5.21
N ARG A 589 1.43 -5.63 -5.60
CA ARG A 589 1.16 -7.07 -5.37
C ARG A 589 0.78 -7.79 -6.66
N ASP A 590 1.00 -9.10 -6.69
CA ASP A 590 0.57 -9.96 -7.78
C ASP A 590 -0.62 -10.82 -7.35
N TYR A 591 -1.58 -11.01 -8.24
CA TYR A 591 -2.79 -11.80 -8.05
C TYR A 591 -2.73 -13.08 -8.87
N ASP A 592 -2.95 -14.24 -8.24
CA ASP A 592 -2.99 -15.55 -8.92
C ASP A 592 -4.42 -15.88 -9.34
N VAL A 593 -4.67 -15.85 -10.66
CA VAL A 593 -6.02 -16.09 -11.22
C VAL A 593 -6.46 -17.55 -11.07
N LEU A 594 -5.52 -18.50 -10.90
CA LEU A 594 -5.85 -19.92 -10.73
C LEU A 594 -6.30 -20.21 -9.31
N ALA A 595 -5.62 -19.61 -8.32
CA ALA A 595 -5.93 -19.78 -6.91
C ALA A 595 -6.99 -18.80 -6.38
N GLY A 596 -7.31 -17.74 -7.13
CA GLY A 596 -8.29 -16.73 -6.74
C GLY A 596 -7.86 -15.86 -5.57
N ARG A 597 -6.55 -15.60 -5.42
CA ARG A 597 -5.98 -14.87 -4.26
C ARG A 597 -4.69 -14.12 -4.57
N TRP A 598 -4.31 -13.22 -3.66
CA TRP A 598 -3.01 -12.56 -3.68
C TRP A 598 -1.87 -13.55 -3.45
N THR A 599 -0.73 -13.32 -4.11
CA THR A 599 0.50 -14.13 -3.94
C THR A 599 1.31 -13.76 -2.70
N SER A 600 0.97 -12.64 -2.05
CA SER A 600 1.64 -12.12 -0.85
C SER A 600 0.64 -11.49 0.14
N PRO A 601 0.94 -11.53 1.45
CA PRO A 601 0.04 -11.01 2.49
C PRO A 601 0.02 -9.47 2.55
N ASP A 602 -1.13 -8.87 2.89
CA ASP A 602 -1.24 -7.44 3.21
C ASP A 602 -1.03 -7.15 4.70
N HIS A 603 0.20 -6.81 5.10
CA HIS A 603 0.50 -6.42 6.49
C HIS A 603 0.10 -4.98 6.85
N ASP A 604 -0.31 -4.16 5.88
CA ASP A 604 -0.86 -2.84 6.20
C ASP A 604 -2.29 -2.93 6.75
N LEU A 605 -2.96 -4.08 6.62
CA LEU A 605 -4.30 -4.30 7.19
C LEU A 605 -4.36 -4.02 8.68
N TRP A 606 -3.28 -4.26 9.43
CA TRP A 606 -3.27 -4.04 10.88
C TRP A 606 -3.49 -2.58 11.26
N LYS A 607 -3.15 -1.62 10.38
CA LYS A 607 -3.43 -0.20 10.59
C LYS A 607 -4.93 0.11 10.56
N ARG A 608 -5.74 -0.76 9.92
CA ARG A 608 -7.19 -0.59 9.77
C ARG A 608 -7.99 -1.18 10.93
N LEU A 609 -7.36 -2.04 11.75
CA LEU A 609 -8.01 -2.70 12.89
C LEU A 609 -7.69 -1.93 14.17
N SER A 610 -8.72 -1.33 14.77
CA SER A 610 -8.67 -0.68 16.09
C SER A 610 -9.81 -1.18 16.95
N SER A 611 -9.79 -0.92 18.26
CA SER A 611 -10.89 -1.27 19.16
C SER A 611 -12.26 -0.72 18.71
N SER A 612 -12.25 0.39 17.97
CA SER A 612 -13.44 1.04 17.39
C SER A 612 -13.77 0.61 15.95
N SER A 613 -12.90 -0.15 15.29
CA SER A 613 -13.03 -0.56 13.88
C SER A 613 -12.59 -2.00 13.67
N ILE A 614 -13.38 -2.94 14.20
CA ILE A 614 -13.16 -4.38 14.00
C ILE A 614 -14.12 -4.96 12.97
N VAL A 615 -13.54 -5.65 11.99
CA VAL A 615 -14.23 -6.33 10.88
C VAL A 615 -13.55 -7.67 10.59
N PRO A 616 -14.22 -8.63 9.93
CA PRO A 616 -13.58 -9.81 9.37
C PRO A 616 -12.46 -9.42 8.40
N PHE A 617 -11.35 -10.15 8.42
CA PHE A 617 -10.21 -9.90 7.55
C PHE A 617 -9.50 -11.20 7.17
N HIS A 618 -8.65 -11.11 6.15
CA HIS A 618 -7.80 -12.20 5.70
C HIS A 618 -6.60 -11.64 4.93
N LEU A 619 -5.39 -12.17 5.15
CA LEU A 619 -4.15 -11.59 4.59
C LEU A 619 -4.04 -11.75 3.05
N TYR A 620 -4.63 -12.81 2.49
CA TYR A 620 -4.50 -13.16 1.06
C TYR A 620 -5.79 -12.99 0.23
N MET A 621 -6.92 -12.71 0.89
CA MET A 621 -8.24 -12.78 0.24
C MET A 621 -8.39 -11.65 -0.77
N PHE A 622 -8.87 -11.97 -1.96
CA PHE A 622 -9.12 -10.97 -2.99
C PHE A 622 -10.54 -10.40 -2.85
N LYS A 623 -10.65 -9.07 -2.67
CA LYS A 623 -11.92 -8.32 -2.60
C LYS A 623 -13.01 -8.99 -1.74
N ASN A 624 -12.65 -9.47 -0.54
CA ASN A 624 -13.56 -10.16 0.38
C ASN A 624 -14.33 -11.34 -0.24
N ASN A 625 -13.69 -12.08 -1.17
CA ASN A 625 -14.30 -13.15 -1.97
C ASN A 625 -15.53 -12.71 -2.77
N ASN A 626 -15.62 -11.42 -3.10
CA ASN A 626 -16.57 -10.85 -4.04
C ASN A 626 -15.81 -10.15 -5.18
N PRO A 627 -15.23 -10.92 -6.11
CA PRO A 627 -14.39 -10.37 -7.17
C PRO A 627 -15.13 -9.56 -8.24
N ILE A 628 -16.46 -9.68 -8.32
CA ILE A 628 -17.28 -9.13 -9.42
C ILE A 628 -17.97 -7.81 -9.07
N SER A 629 -17.99 -7.44 -7.78
CA SER A 629 -18.56 -6.19 -7.29
C SER A 629 -17.45 -5.20 -6.95
N ASN A 630 -17.65 -3.90 -7.22
CA ASN A 630 -16.72 -2.89 -6.75
C ASN A 630 -16.92 -2.64 -5.25
N SER A 631 -15.84 -2.42 -4.51
CA SER A 631 -15.92 -2.10 -3.08
C SER A 631 -16.70 -0.80 -2.84
N GLN A 632 -16.56 0.18 -3.74
CA GLN A 632 -17.30 1.44 -3.71
C GLN A 632 -18.81 1.26 -3.94
N ASP A 633 -19.22 0.22 -4.67
CA ASP A 633 -20.66 -0.08 -4.87
C ASP A 633 -21.30 -0.69 -3.61
N ILE A 634 -20.47 -1.24 -2.71
CA ILE A 634 -20.86 -1.88 -1.46
C ILE A 634 -20.68 -0.88 -0.32
N LYS A 635 -21.78 -0.48 0.34
CA LYS A 635 -21.77 0.43 1.52
C LYS A 635 -21.27 1.86 1.25
N CYS A 636 -21.60 2.45 0.09
CA CYS A 636 -21.43 3.90 -0.14
C CYS A 636 -22.65 4.68 0.35
N PHE A 637 -22.64 4.99 1.66
CA PHE A 637 -23.55 5.96 2.24
C PHE A 637 -22.89 7.34 2.22
N MET A 638 -23.24 8.15 1.22
CA MET A 638 -22.64 9.46 0.98
C MET A 638 -23.17 10.48 2.00
N THR A 639 -22.45 10.65 3.10
CA THR A 639 -22.79 11.60 4.19
C THR A 639 -22.00 12.89 4.15
N ASP A 640 -21.27 13.13 3.06
CA ASP A 640 -20.42 14.30 2.84
C ASP A 640 -20.73 14.91 1.45
N VAL A 641 -20.65 16.22 1.33
CA VAL A 641 -20.93 17.03 0.15
C VAL A 641 -19.96 16.70 -0.97
N ASN A 642 -18.71 16.38 -0.65
CA ASN A 642 -17.68 16.07 -1.65
C ASN A 642 -17.99 14.82 -2.45
N SER A 643 -18.40 13.74 -1.78
CA SER A 643 -18.88 12.53 -2.43
C SER A 643 -20.04 12.82 -3.38
N TRP A 644 -21.00 13.65 -2.94
CA TRP A 644 -22.12 14.08 -3.79
C TRP A 644 -21.63 14.84 -5.02
N LEU A 645 -20.82 15.87 -4.85
CA LEU A 645 -20.25 16.64 -5.96
C LEU A 645 -19.52 15.75 -6.97
N LEU A 646 -18.67 14.83 -6.49
CA LEU A 646 -17.97 13.84 -7.33
C LEU A 646 -18.94 12.95 -8.11
N THR A 647 -20.03 12.50 -7.49
CA THR A 647 -21.06 11.67 -8.14
C THR A 647 -21.78 12.43 -9.26
N PHE A 648 -21.96 13.75 -9.10
CA PHE A 648 -22.46 14.64 -10.15
C PHE A 648 -21.38 15.06 -11.16
N GLY A 649 -20.16 14.52 -11.03
CA GLY A 649 -19.03 14.73 -11.91
C GLY A 649 -18.23 16.00 -11.62
N PHE A 650 -18.51 16.74 -10.54
CA PHE A 650 -17.66 17.88 -10.16
C PHE A 650 -16.27 17.38 -9.77
N GLN A 651 -15.25 18.02 -10.31
CA GLN A 651 -13.84 17.75 -10.02
C GLN A 651 -13.24 19.02 -9.44
N LEU A 652 -13.57 19.33 -8.18
CA LEU A 652 -13.15 20.58 -7.55
C LEU A 652 -11.62 20.75 -7.47
N HIS A 653 -10.86 19.65 -7.48
CA HIS A 653 -9.40 19.66 -7.60
C HIS A 653 -8.87 20.24 -8.91
N ASN A 654 -9.70 20.35 -9.95
CA ASN A 654 -9.36 21.04 -11.20
C ASN A 654 -9.72 22.53 -11.14
N VAL A 655 -10.60 22.97 -10.24
CA VAL A 655 -11.06 24.37 -10.18
C VAL A 655 -10.40 25.14 -9.03
N ILE A 656 -10.12 24.45 -7.94
CA ILE A 656 -9.59 25.01 -6.70
C ILE A 656 -8.18 24.43 -6.49
N PRO A 657 -7.12 25.22 -6.70
CA PRO A 657 -5.76 24.78 -6.42
C PRO A 657 -5.58 24.28 -4.99
N GLY A 658 -5.01 23.09 -4.84
CA GLY A 658 -4.78 22.46 -3.52
C GLY A 658 -5.99 21.73 -2.94
N TYR A 659 -7.13 21.71 -3.63
CA TYR A 659 -8.26 20.88 -3.20
C TYR A 659 -7.91 19.39 -3.32
N PRO A 660 -8.24 18.56 -2.32
CA PRO A 660 -7.89 17.14 -2.34
C PRO A 660 -8.45 16.43 -3.58
N LYS A 661 -7.59 15.65 -4.24
CA LYS A 661 -8.03 14.73 -5.29
C LYS A 661 -8.75 13.55 -4.63
N PRO A 662 -9.84 13.05 -5.23
CA PRO A 662 -10.45 11.80 -4.77
C PRO A 662 -9.45 10.65 -4.94
N ASP A 663 -9.43 9.74 -3.97
CA ASP A 663 -8.65 8.50 -4.06
C ASP A 663 -9.25 7.60 -5.14
N THR A 664 -8.64 7.62 -6.33
CA THR A 664 -9.06 6.83 -7.49
C THR A 664 -8.19 5.60 -7.72
N ASP A 665 -7.27 5.30 -6.81
CA ASP A 665 -6.31 4.21 -6.99
C ASP A 665 -6.99 2.85 -6.83
N ALA A 666 -7.29 2.21 -7.96
CA ALA A 666 -7.69 0.81 -8.02
C ALA A 666 -6.55 -0.16 -7.63
N MET A 667 -5.32 0.33 -7.65
CA MET A 667 -4.08 -0.43 -7.45
C MET A 667 -3.37 0.02 -6.18
N GLU A 668 -2.80 -0.90 -5.41
CA GLU A 668 -2.08 -0.54 -4.18
C GLU A 668 -0.72 0.13 -4.48
N PRO A 669 -0.52 1.42 -4.13
CA PRO A 669 0.73 2.11 -4.37
C PRO A 669 1.81 1.69 -3.37
N SER A 670 3.07 1.84 -3.77
CA SER A 670 4.23 1.60 -2.90
C SER A 670 4.42 2.73 -1.87
N TYR A 671 5.16 2.46 -0.80
CA TYR A 671 5.41 3.46 0.26
C TYR A 671 6.11 4.71 -0.31
N GLU A 672 7.12 4.50 -1.15
CA GLU A 672 7.89 5.53 -1.82
C GLU A 672 7.04 6.37 -2.77
N LEU A 673 6.16 5.76 -3.57
CA LEU A 673 5.26 6.49 -4.46
C LEU A 673 4.27 7.36 -3.67
N VAL A 674 3.72 6.83 -2.58
CA VAL A 674 2.85 7.58 -1.67
C VAL A 674 3.59 8.78 -1.06
N HIS A 675 4.81 8.60 -0.56
CA HIS A 675 5.53 9.65 0.19
C HIS A 675 6.31 10.63 -0.69
N THR A 676 6.38 10.41 -2.00
CA THR A 676 7.13 11.29 -2.92
C THR A 676 6.28 11.92 -4.02
N GLN A 677 5.24 11.24 -4.51
CA GLN A 677 4.39 11.75 -5.60
C GLN A 677 2.92 11.95 -5.22
N MET A 678 2.31 11.04 -4.47
CA MET A 678 0.88 11.15 -4.15
C MET A 678 0.62 12.14 -3.02
N LYS A 679 1.22 11.92 -1.84
CA LYS A 679 1.03 12.80 -0.67
C LYS A 679 1.71 14.16 -0.80
N THR A 680 2.66 14.32 -1.71
CA THR A 680 3.26 15.64 -2.00
C THR A 680 2.36 16.52 -2.85
N GLN A 681 1.34 15.93 -3.50
CA GLN A 681 0.26 16.64 -4.21
C GLN A 681 -1.01 16.80 -3.34
N GLU A 682 -1.05 16.19 -2.16
CA GLU A 682 -2.24 16.13 -1.31
C GLU A 682 -2.02 16.78 0.07
N TRP A 683 -3.14 17.18 0.67
CA TRP A 683 -3.20 17.80 1.99
C TRP A 683 -3.10 16.77 3.13
N ASP A 684 -2.10 16.89 4.03
CA ASP A 684 -1.95 15.96 5.16
C ASP A 684 -2.70 16.46 6.42
N ASN A 685 -3.94 16.00 6.57
CA ASN A 685 -4.83 16.33 7.70
C ASN A 685 -4.30 15.87 9.08
N SER A 686 -3.39 14.89 9.13
CA SER A 686 -2.98 14.23 10.38
C SER A 686 -2.02 15.08 11.24
N LYS A 687 -1.50 16.19 10.71
CA LYS A 687 -0.48 17.02 11.36
C LYS A 687 -1.03 18.19 12.18
N LEU A 688 -2.34 18.46 12.10
CA LEU A 688 -3.01 19.52 12.88
C LEU A 688 -3.41 19.08 14.31
N THR A 689 -3.51 17.78 14.57
CA THR A 689 -4.02 17.22 15.85
C THR A 689 -2.97 17.14 16.97
N ASN A 690 -1.70 17.41 16.70
CA ASN A 690 -0.65 17.46 17.75
C ASN A 690 -0.48 18.84 18.40
N SER A 691 -1.36 19.81 18.09
CA SER A 691 -1.33 21.17 18.63
C SER A 691 -1.56 21.25 20.14
N ASP A 692 -2.20 20.25 20.75
CA ASP A 692 -2.46 20.25 22.21
C ASP A 692 -1.22 20.01 23.08
N LYS A 693 -0.08 19.56 22.52
CA LYS A 693 1.15 19.34 23.29
C LYS A 693 2.13 20.50 23.28
N LEU A 694 1.98 21.48 22.37
CA LEU A 694 2.90 22.63 22.31
C LEU A 694 2.52 23.77 23.26
N ALA A 695 1.28 23.78 23.80
CA ALA A 695 0.79 24.83 24.68
C ALA A 695 1.38 24.81 26.11
N LYS A 696 2.28 23.87 26.46
CA LYS A 696 2.88 23.78 27.81
C LYS A 696 4.37 24.15 27.91
N ARG A 697 4.97 24.78 26.89
CA ARG A 697 6.40 25.12 26.92
C ARG A 697 6.79 26.53 26.46
N THR A 698 5.86 27.48 26.52
CA THR A 698 6.15 28.91 26.35
C THR A 698 5.50 29.70 27.48
N SER A 699 5.98 29.51 28.71
CA SER A 699 6.02 30.61 29.68
C SER A 699 7.38 31.27 29.53
N ASP A 700 7.39 32.60 29.52
CA ASP A 700 8.57 33.47 29.41
C ASP A 700 8.98 33.80 27.97
N LEU A 701 8.22 34.72 27.36
CA LEU A 701 8.70 35.87 26.56
C LEU A 701 7.50 36.79 26.25
N PRO A 702 7.65 38.13 26.27
CA PRO A 702 6.53 39.05 26.16
C PRO A 702 6.05 39.14 24.71
N VAL A 703 4.81 38.71 24.46
CA VAL A 703 4.14 38.95 23.17
C VAL A 703 3.47 40.33 23.24
N SER A 704 4.02 41.29 22.51
CA SER A 704 3.33 42.56 22.22
C SER A 704 2.12 42.28 21.31
N PRO A 705 0.92 42.84 21.59
CA PRO A 705 -0.24 42.65 20.74
C PRO A 705 -0.19 43.62 19.55
N CYS A 706 0.12 43.11 18.35
CA CYS A 706 -0.26 43.81 17.13
C CYS A 706 -1.75 43.56 16.87
N LEU A 707 -2.54 44.61 17.11
CA LEU A 707 -3.90 44.77 16.62
C LEU A 707 -3.91 44.65 15.10
N LEU A 708 -4.58 43.64 14.55
CA LEU A 708 -5.10 43.70 13.18
C LEU A 708 -6.60 43.90 13.27
N SER A 709 -7.00 45.13 12.95
CA SER A 709 -8.36 45.57 12.76
C SER A 709 -9.03 44.77 11.64
N THR A 710 -10.22 44.26 11.92
CA THR A 710 -11.20 43.78 10.96
C THR A 710 -11.68 44.93 10.09
N GLU A 711 -11.31 44.93 8.81
CA GLU A 711 -12.07 45.44 7.65
C GLU A 711 -11.11 45.57 6.46
N ALA A 712 -11.09 44.57 5.58
CA ALA A 712 -10.63 44.71 4.19
C ALA A 712 -11.09 43.48 3.39
N THR A 713 -12.04 43.73 2.49
CA THR A 713 -12.29 42.91 1.31
C THR A 713 -11.09 43.07 0.38
N ASP A 714 -10.10 42.19 0.49
CA ASP A 714 -8.95 42.20 -0.44
C ASP A 714 -8.89 40.90 -1.24
N ASP A 715 -8.89 41.08 -2.56
CA ASP A 715 -8.52 40.10 -3.58
C ASP A 715 -7.12 39.54 -3.27
N ILE A 716 -7.06 38.34 -2.68
CA ILE A 716 -5.80 37.62 -2.52
C ILE A 716 -5.44 37.04 -3.90
N ARG A 717 -4.61 37.78 -4.66
CA ARG A 717 -3.83 37.18 -5.76
C ARG A 717 -2.80 36.22 -5.16
N LEU A 718 -3.16 34.95 -5.07
CA LEU A 718 -2.25 33.87 -4.67
C LEU A 718 -1.13 33.75 -5.72
N GLN A 719 0.10 34.13 -5.35
CA GLN A 719 1.28 33.83 -6.16
C GLN A 719 1.63 32.33 -6.03
N PRO A 720 2.08 31.66 -7.12
CA PRO A 720 2.43 30.24 -7.11
C PRO A 720 3.51 29.87 -6.07
N GLN A 721 4.35 30.83 -5.69
CA GLN A 721 5.47 30.62 -4.75
C GLN A 721 5.00 30.36 -3.31
N LEU A 722 3.84 30.89 -2.88
CA LEU A 722 3.32 30.64 -1.52
C LEU A 722 2.80 29.21 -1.35
N PHE A 723 2.35 28.53 -2.40
CA PHE A 723 1.87 27.14 -2.29
C PHE A 723 3.00 26.15 -1.95
N THR A 724 4.24 26.45 -2.39
CA THR A 724 5.41 25.59 -2.20
C THR A 724 5.87 25.47 -0.74
N GLU A 725 5.74 26.53 0.07
CA GLU A 725 6.10 26.49 1.50
C GLU A 725 5.03 25.81 2.37
N VAL A 726 3.79 25.72 1.89
CA VAL A 726 2.63 25.32 2.70
C VAL A 726 2.28 23.84 2.59
N LEU A 727 2.69 23.19 1.50
CA LEU A 727 2.67 21.72 1.37
C LEU A 727 3.78 21.03 2.19
N MET A 728 4.68 21.81 2.81
CA MET A 728 5.71 21.28 3.70
C MET A 728 5.21 21.06 5.13
N ARG A 729 5.81 20.06 5.78
CA ARG A 729 5.53 19.62 7.15
C ARG A 729 5.56 20.83 8.10
N SER A 730 4.51 20.98 8.91
CA SER A 730 4.46 22.01 9.96
C SER A 730 5.42 21.67 11.10
N ILE A 731 6.63 22.21 11.00
CA ILE A 731 7.66 22.17 12.04
C ILE A 731 7.50 23.38 12.97
N LEU A 732 7.03 24.51 12.43
CA LEU A 732 6.84 25.76 13.13
C LEU A 732 5.34 26.07 13.34
N GLY A 733 5.03 26.81 14.40
CA GLY A 733 3.65 27.23 14.70
C GLY A 733 3.01 28.05 13.57
N VAL A 734 3.78 28.86 12.86
CA VAL A 734 3.28 29.62 11.68
C VAL A 734 2.84 28.71 10.54
N GLN A 735 3.56 27.60 10.30
CA GLN A 735 3.17 26.63 9.28
C GLN A 735 1.86 25.93 9.66
N CYS A 736 1.68 25.59 10.94
CA CYS A 736 0.40 25.07 11.43
C CYS A 736 -0.75 26.05 11.19
N GLU A 737 -0.54 27.35 11.44
CA GLU A 737 -1.58 28.36 11.26
C GLU A 737 -1.93 28.56 9.78
N VAL A 738 -0.93 28.65 8.90
CA VAL A 738 -1.18 28.70 7.45
C VAL A 738 -1.91 27.44 6.99
N GLN A 739 -1.54 26.27 7.56
CA GLN A 739 -2.26 25.04 7.25
C GLN A 739 -3.72 25.10 7.69
N LYS A 740 -3.97 25.56 8.90
CA LYS A 740 -5.33 25.72 9.43
C LYS A 740 -6.17 26.66 8.57
N GLN A 741 -5.60 27.77 8.11
CA GLN A 741 -6.29 28.74 7.25
C GLN A 741 -6.62 28.14 5.88
N LEU A 742 -5.69 27.45 5.23
CA LEU A 742 -5.97 26.75 3.97
C LEU A 742 -7.02 25.65 4.14
N LYS A 743 -6.94 24.86 5.22
CA LYS A 743 -7.97 23.84 5.51
C LYS A 743 -9.34 24.51 5.65
N ALA A 744 -9.44 25.59 6.42
CA ALA A 744 -10.68 26.33 6.58
C ALA A 744 -11.20 26.90 5.25
N PHE A 745 -10.31 27.28 4.33
CA PHE A 745 -10.66 27.79 3.01
C PHE A 745 -11.25 26.72 2.07
N VAL A 746 -10.72 25.50 2.08
CA VAL A 746 -11.16 24.41 1.19
C VAL A 746 -12.28 23.54 1.79
N THR A 747 -12.62 23.72 3.07
CA THR A 747 -13.67 22.92 3.73
C THR A 747 -15.05 23.44 3.32
N LEU A 748 -15.82 22.61 2.61
CA LEU A 748 -17.20 22.94 2.21
C LEU A 748 -18.24 22.64 3.30
N GLU A 749 -17.93 21.74 4.24
CA GLU A 749 -18.89 21.22 5.20
C GLU A 749 -18.76 21.88 6.57
N ARG A 750 -19.89 22.03 7.28
CA ARG A 750 -19.88 22.45 8.69
C ARG A 750 -19.59 21.31 9.67
N PHE A 751 -19.73 20.06 9.21
CA PHE A 751 -19.52 18.84 9.99
C PHE A 751 -18.63 17.89 9.18
N ASP A 752 -17.75 17.15 9.84
CA ASP A 752 -16.97 16.10 9.17
C ASP A 752 -17.87 14.95 8.71
N GLN A 753 -17.39 14.14 7.75
CA GLN A 753 -18.07 12.92 7.29
C GLN A 753 -18.49 12.05 8.48
N LEU A 754 -19.80 11.86 8.65
CA LEU A 754 -20.37 11.19 9.83
C LEU A 754 -20.25 9.68 9.74
N TYR A 755 -20.32 9.14 8.52
CA TYR A 755 -20.22 7.72 8.25
C TYR A 755 -19.10 7.44 7.25
N GLY A 756 -17.93 7.09 7.75
CA GLY A 756 -16.91 6.43 6.95
C GLY A 756 -17.20 4.92 6.98
N SER A 757 -17.59 4.33 5.86
CA SER A 757 -17.66 2.86 5.80
C SER A 757 -16.24 2.32 5.96
N THR A 758 -16.00 1.52 7.00
CA THR A 758 -14.67 1.06 7.45
C THR A 758 -14.01 0.03 6.53
N ILE A 759 -14.27 0.04 5.22
CA ILE A 759 -13.71 -0.96 4.27
C ILE A 759 -13.01 -0.31 3.06
N THR A 760 -13.11 1.01 2.87
CA THR A 760 -12.26 1.76 1.92
C THR A 760 -11.89 3.12 2.52
N SER A 761 -10.65 3.54 2.26
CA SER A 761 -9.93 4.68 2.83
C SER A 761 -10.77 5.84 3.38
N CYS A 762 -10.59 6.16 4.68
CA CYS A 762 -10.13 7.47 5.16
C CYS A 762 -10.43 7.65 6.66
N GLN A 763 -9.43 7.36 7.49
CA GLN A 763 -8.93 8.21 8.57
C GLN A 763 -7.61 7.58 9.05
N GLN A 764 -6.49 8.14 8.60
CA GLN A 764 -5.19 7.81 9.19
C GLN A 764 -5.12 8.54 10.52
N ALA A 765 -5.45 7.85 11.62
CA ALA A 765 -4.94 8.27 12.92
C ALA A 765 -3.42 8.13 12.88
N PRO A 766 -2.64 9.19 13.15
CA PRO A 766 -1.19 9.06 13.31
C PRO A 766 -0.92 8.37 14.64
N GLU A 767 -0.95 7.04 14.65
CA GLU A 767 -0.54 6.26 15.80
C GLU A 767 0.76 5.52 15.51
N THR A 768 1.85 6.06 16.05
CA THR A 768 3.18 5.44 16.01
C THR A 768 3.27 4.14 16.82
N LYS A 769 2.22 3.82 17.60
CA LYS A 769 2.07 2.56 18.32
C LYS A 769 0.88 1.78 17.78
N LYS A 770 1.14 0.94 16.78
CA LYS A 770 0.11 0.15 16.11
C LYS A 770 -0.49 -0.94 16.99
N PHE A 771 0.32 -1.53 17.88
CA PHE A 771 -0.06 -2.71 18.67
C PHE A 771 0.05 -2.44 20.16
N ALA A 772 -0.39 -3.42 20.94
CA ALA A 772 -0.19 -3.44 22.38
C ALA A 772 1.28 -3.16 22.74
N SER A 773 1.51 -2.21 23.64
CA SER A 773 2.88 -1.91 24.08
C SER A 773 3.28 -2.89 25.15
N SER A 774 4.45 -3.49 24.96
CA SER A 774 5.15 -4.11 26.06
C SER A 774 5.63 -3.08 27.08
N GLY A 775 5.97 -3.56 28.28
CA GLY A 775 6.68 -2.78 29.27
C GLY A 775 8.00 -2.23 28.71
N SER A 776 8.55 -1.21 29.37
CA SER A 776 9.88 -0.70 29.03
C SER A 776 10.93 -1.46 29.85
N ILE A 777 12.10 -1.73 29.24
CA ILE A 777 13.27 -2.26 29.95
C ILE A 777 13.66 -1.38 31.15
N PHE A 778 13.43 -0.06 31.07
CA PHE A 778 13.72 0.89 32.14
C PHE A 778 12.59 1.08 33.15
N GLY A 779 11.38 0.58 32.88
CA GLY A 779 10.19 0.95 33.64
C GLY A 779 9.76 2.41 33.43
N LYS A 780 8.94 2.94 34.35
CA LYS A 780 8.53 4.37 34.36
C LYS A 780 9.56 5.19 35.13
N GLY A 781 9.72 6.47 34.79
CA GLY A 781 10.52 7.42 35.58
C GLY A 781 12.02 7.48 35.27
N VAL A 782 12.51 6.75 34.27
CA VAL A 782 13.88 6.86 33.79
C VAL A 782 13.91 7.68 32.51
N LYS A 783 14.76 8.71 32.48
CA LYS A 783 15.11 9.43 31.25
C LYS A 783 16.34 8.75 30.65
N PHE A 784 16.23 8.41 29.37
CA PHE A 784 17.33 7.89 28.56
C PHE A 784 17.53 8.83 27.38
N ALA A 785 18.73 9.38 27.23
CA ALA A 785 19.07 10.25 26.13
C ALA A 785 20.38 9.77 25.49
N LEU A 786 20.35 9.67 24.16
CA LEU A 786 21.52 9.41 23.32
C LEU A 786 21.87 10.70 22.60
N LYS A 787 23.09 11.20 22.84
CA LYS A 787 23.59 12.41 22.19
C LYS A 787 25.05 12.19 21.80
N ASP A 788 25.37 12.40 20.52
CA ASP A 788 26.72 12.25 19.98
C ASP A 788 27.33 10.87 20.31
N GLY A 789 26.57 9.79 20.11
CA GLY A 789 26.94 8.42 20.46
C GLY A 789 27.05 8.12 21.97
N ARG A 790 26.83 9.08 22.87
CA ARG A 790 26.95 8.88 24.33
C ARG A 790 25.59 8.81 25.01
N VAL A 791 25.44 7.84 25.89
CA VAL A 791 24.24 7.66 26.71
C VAL A 791 24.35 8.50 27.97
N THR A 792 23.27 9.23 28.26
CA THR A 792 23.03 9.88 29.55
C THR A 792 21.70 9.40 30.12
N THR A 793 21.70 9.05 31.39
CA THR A 793 20.48 8.65 32.09
C THR A 793 20.22 9.54 33.29
N ASP A 794 18.93 9.78 33.57
CA ASP A 794 18.49 10.58 34.70
C ASP A 794 17.25 9.93 35.32
N ILE A 795 17.06 10.11 36.62
CA ILE A 795 16.10 9.37 37.43
C ILE A 795 15.09 10.34 38.02
N ILE A 796 13.81 10.12 37.71
CA ILE A 796 12.68 10.81 38.32
C ILE A 796 12.20 9.98 39.52
N SER A 797 11.62 10.63 40.53
CA SER A 797 11.19 10.01 41.80
C SER A 797 10.34 8.75 41.65
N VAL A 798 9.57 8.63 40.55
CA VAL A 798 8.70 7.48 40.26
C VAL A 798 9.43 6.23 39.72
N ALA A 799 10.75 6.29 39.52
CA ALA A 799 11.53 5.16 39.03
C ALA A 799 11.71 4.05 40.06
N ASN A 800 11.39 2.81 39.66
CA ASN A 800 11.63 1.61 40.46
C ASN A 800 13.13 1.28 40.56
N GLU A 801 13.52 0.46 41.54
CA GLU A 801 14.93 0.12 41.77
C GLU A 801 15.59 -0.53 40.55
N ASP A 802 14.90 -1.46 39.88
CA ASP A 802 15.43 -2.12 38.69
C ASP A 802 15.69 -1.14 37.54
N GLY A 803 14.77 -0.19 37.32
CA GLY A 803 14.97 0.89 36.35
C GLY A 803 16.18 1.75 36.68
N ARG A 804 16.42 2.05 37.97
CA ARG A 804 17.61 2.78 38.43
C ARG A 804 18.90 1.98 38.21
N ARG A 805 18.89 0.67 38.48
CA ARG A 805 20.04 -0.23 38.23
C ARG A 805 20.39 -0.24 36.73
N ILE A 806 19.39 -0.44 35.87
CA ILE A 806 19.55 -0.45 34.40
C ILE A 806 20.05 0.91 33.89
N ALA A 807 19.49 2.01 34.41
CA ALA A 807 19.91 3.36 34.07
C ALA A 807 21.39 3.59 34.41
N ALA A 808 21.86 3.13 35.58
CA ALA A 808 23.25 3.27 35.99
C ALA A 808 24.21 2.49 35.08
N ILE A 809 23.86 1.26 34.70
CA ILE A 809 24.66 0.41 33.80
C ILE A 809 24.83 1.05 32.42
N LEU A 810 23.81 1.73 31.90
CA LEU A 810 23.89 2.37 30.60
C LEU A 810 24.44 3.80 30.66
N ASN A 811 24.46 4.44 31.82
CA ASN A 811 24.96 5.81 31.96
C ASN A 811 26.43 5.90 31.52
N ASN A 812 26.76 6.92 30.72
CA ASN A 812 28.09 7.13 30.11
C ASN A 812 28.57 6.03 29.13
N ALA A 813 27.73 5.05 28.79
CA ALA A 813 28.06 4.09 27.75
C ALA A 813 28.09 4.76 26.37
N HIS A 814 28.92 4.24 25.47
CA HIS A 814 28.99 4.69 24.07
C HIS A 814 28.19 3.73 23.20
N TYR A 815 27.16 4.22 22.54
CA TYR A 815 26.32 3.43 21.64
C TYR A 815 26.95 3.33 20.26
N LEU A 816 26.93 2.13 19.67
CA LEU A 816 27.37 1.91 18.31
C LEU A 816 26.24 2.26 17.34
N GLU A 817 26.21 3.53 16.89
CA GLU A 817 25.22 4.03 15.94
C GLU A 817 25.21 3.22 14.63
N ASN A 818 24.02 2.96 14.09
CA ASN A 818 23.75 2.17 12.87
C ASN A 818 24.28 0.72 12.88
N LEU A 819 24.69 0.20 14.04
CA LEU A 819 25.16 -1.18 14.21
C LEU A 819 24.27 -1.90 15.22
N HIS A 820 22.99 -2.03 14.89
CA HIS A 820 22.04 -2.85 15.61
C HIS A 820 21.45 -3.88 14.65
N PHE A 821 21.14 -5.07 15.17
CA PHE A 821 20.72 -6.20 14.34
C PHE A 821 19.59 -6.97 15.00
N THR A 822 18.75 -7.60 14.18
CA THR A 822 17.74 -8.54 14.67
C THR A 822 18.32 -9.94 14.61
N ILE A 823 18.73 -10.46 15.76
CA ILE A 823 19.39 -11.77 15.88
C ILE A 823 18.41 -12.73 16.55
N ASP A 824 18.01 -13.79 15.84
CA ASP A 824 17.06 -14.79 16.33
C ASP A 824 15.76 -14.16 16.88
N GLY A 825 15.26 -13.12 16.20
CA GLY A 825 14.06 -12.36 16.58
C GLY A 825 14.27 -11.28 17.63
N VAL A 826 15.49 -11.09 18.13
CA VAL A 826 15.82 -10.13 19.19
C VAL A 826 16.51 -8.89 18.62
N ASP A 827 15.93 -7.71 18.86
CA ASP A 827 16.50 -6.40 18.56
C ASP A 827 17.71 -6.12 19.45
N THR A 828 18.91 -6.32 18.91
CA THR A 828 20.15 -6.27 19.68
C THR A 828 20.92 -4.98 19.39
N HIS A 829 21.12 -4.20 20.46
CA HIS A 829 21.87 -2.94 20.46
C HIS A 829 23.19 -3.10 21.20
N TYR A 830 24.25 -2.45 20.71
CA TYR A 830 25.60 -2.59 21.25
C TYR A 830 26.09 -1.28 21.88
N PHE A 831 26.64 -1.41 23.08
CA PHE A 831 27.18 -0.31 23.88
C PHE A 831 28.58 -0.68 24.38
N VAL A 832 29.43 0.33 24.59
CA VAL A 832 30.80 0.17 25.08
C VAL A 832 31.04 1.03 26.30
N LYS A 833 31.72 0.45 27.30
CA LYS A 833 32.30 1.18 28.43
C LYS A 833 33.79 0.86 28.53
N PRO A 834 34.70 1.84 28.35
CA PRO A 834 36.14 1.56 28.41
C PRO A 834 36.65 1.26 29.82
N GLY A 835 35.90 1.63 30.86
CA GLY A 835 36.25 1.44 32.26
C GLY A 835 36.02 0.01 32.79
N PRO A 836 36.39 -0.22 34.07
CA PRO A 836 36.15 -1.48 34.77
C PRO A 836 34.65 -1.78 34.93
N SER A 837 34.29 -3.07 34.98
CA SER A 837 32.89 -3.52 35.13
C SER A 837 32.45 -3.65 36.59
N GLU A 838 33.39 -3.70 37.54
CA GLU A 838 33.18 -4.05 38.95
C GLU A 838 32.15 -3.14 39.64
N GLY A 839 32.16 -1.84 39.36
CA GLY A 839 31.19 -0.89 39.92
C GLY A 839 29.76 -1.16 39.45
N ASP A 840 29.56 -1.38 38.15
CA ASP A 840 28.24 -1.66 37.57
C ASP A 840 27.74 -3.08 37.94
N LEU A 841 28.67 -4.04 38.06
CA LEU A 841 28.38 -5.40 38.54
C LEU A 841 27.96 -5.43 40.01
N ALA A 842 28.53 -4.56 40.86
CA ALA A 842 28.11 -4.40 42.25
C ALA A 842 26.67 -3.88 42.36
N ILE A 843 26.26 -2.94 41.49
CA ILE A 843 24.87 -2.43 41.42
C ILE A 843 23.88 -3.56 41.07
N LEU A 844 24.29 -4.49 40.22
CA LEU A 844 23.51 -5.68 39.85
C LEU A 844 23.53 -6.79 40.89
N GLY A 845 24.47 -6.75 41.85
CA GLY A 845 24.73 -7.84 42.78
C GLY A 845 25.14 -9.14 42.07
N LEU A 846 25.89 -9.06 40.97
CA LEU A 846 26.31 -10.20 40.15
C LEU A 846 27.78 -10.12 39.79
N SER A 847 28.52 -11.22 39.95
CA SER A 847 29.91 -11.35 39.48
C SER A 847 30.03 -12.12 38.16
N GLY A 848 28.96 -12.83 37.75
CA GLY A 848 28.85 -13.63 36.53
C GLY A 848 27.51 -14.39 36.48
N GLY A 849 27.14 -14.94 35.31
CA GLY A 849 25.94 -15.76 35.15
C GLY A 849 24.69 -14.98 34.76
N ARG A 850 23.50 -15.54 35.01
CA ARG A 850 22.22 -14.96 34.60
C ARG A 850 21.31 -14.69 35.80
N ARG A 851 20.60 -13.57 35.80
CA ARG A 851 19.59 -13.18 36.80
C ARG A 851 18.38 -12.58 36.09
N THR A 852 17.19 -12.79 36.64
CA THR A 852 15.97 -12.07 36.23
C THR A 852 15.63 -11.04 37.31
N LEU A 853 15.44 -9.78 36.91
CA LEU A 853 15.00 -8.69 37.77
C LEU A 853 13.48 -8.77 38.03
N GLU A 854 12.96 -8.04 39.01
CA GLU A 854 11.53 -8.08 39.39
C GLU A 854 10.64 -7.54 38.27
N ASN A 855 11.14 -6.58 37.49
CA ASN A 855 10.47 -6.07 36.29
C ASN A 855 10.50 -7.04 35.08
N GLY A 856 11.08 -8.24 35.24
CA GLY A 856 11.16 -9.28 34.21
C GLY A 856 12.34 -9.16 33.24
N VAL A 857 13.27 -8.23 33.47
CA VAL A 857 14.47 -8.08 32.64
C VAL A 857 15.47 -9.19 32.97
N ASN A 858 15.92 -9.91 31.95
CA ASN A 858 16.99 -10.89 32.06
C ASN A 858 18.34 -10.20 31.90
N VAL A 859 19.18 -10.32 32.92
CA VAL A 859 20.55 -9.82 32.96
C VAL A 859 21.50 -11.02 32.83
N THR A 860 22.35 -11.02 31.81
CA THR A 860 23.39 -12.03 31.61
C THR A 860 24.75 -11.35 31.64
N VAL A 861 25.66 -11.87 32.46
CA VAL A 861 27.04 -11.39 32.59
C VAL A 861 27.99 -12.49 32.14
N SER A 862 28.76 -12.23 31.09
CA SER A 862 29.79 -13.14 30.59
C SER A 862 31.16 -12.48 30.62
N GLN A 863 32.14 -13.17 31.20
CA GLN A 863 33.53 -12.71 31.27
C GLN A 863 34.39 -13.52 30.32
N ILE A 864 35.08 -12.82 29.43
CA ILE A 864 35.84 -13.42 28.33
C ILE A 864 37.30 -13.01 28.50
N ASN A 865 38.19 -13.99 28.62
CA ASN A 865 39.62 -13.75 28.64
C ASN A 865 40.20 -14.02 27.25
N THR A 866 40.86 -13.05 26.65
CA THR A 866 41.48 -13.17 25.33
C THR A 866 42.96 -12.80 25.41
N MET A 867 43.82 -13.59 24.78
CA MET A 867 45.25 -13.27 24.65
C MET A 867 45.44 -12.36 23.43
N LEU A 868 45.84 -11.12 23.66
CA LEU A 868 46.16 -10.14 22.62
C LEU A 868 47.60 -9.66 22.83
N SER A 869 48.45 -9.88 21.83
CA SER A 869 49.87 -9.49 21.86
C SER A 869 50.64 -10.00 23.10
N GLY A 870 50.34 -11.22 23.55
CA GLY A 870 50.98 -11.84 24.72
C GLY A 870 50.48 -11.37 26.09
N ARG A 871 49.45 -10.51 26.16
CA ARG A 871 48.78 -10.10 27.40
C ARG A 871 47.35 -10.64 27.46
N THR A 872 46.94 -11.13 28.63
CA THR A 872 45.54 -11.52 28.89
C THR A 872 44.71 -10.25 29.08
N ARG A 873 43.75 -10.01 28.20
CA ARG A 873 42.75 -8.94 28.33
C ARG A 873 41.41 -9.56 28.70
N ARG A 874 40.80 -9.04 29.77
CA ARG A 874 39.47 -9.47 30.24
C ARG A 874 38.43 -8.50 29.71
N TYR A 875 37.48 -9.04 28.97
CA TYR A 875 36.26 -8.35 28.57
C TYR A 875 35.11 -8.85 29.43
N THR A 876 34.17 -7.96 29.73
CA THR A 876 32.91 -8.32 30.39
C THR A 876 31.78 -7.85 29.49
N ASP A 877 30.90 -8.77 29.08
CA ASP A 877 29.66 -8.43 28.38
C ASP A 877 28.50 -8.50 29.38
N VAL A 878 27.72 -7.42 29.47
CA VAL A 878 26.49 -7.33 30.26
C VAL A 878 25.32 -7.17 29.30
N GLN A 879 24.51 -8.21 29.18
CA GLN A 879 23.34 -8.26 28.32
C GLN A 879 22.07 -8.01 29.15
N LEU A 880 21.29 -7.00 28.77
CA LEU A 880 20.00 -6.67 29.37
C LEU A 880 18.90 -6.98 28.35
N GLN A 881 18.19 -8.08 28.54
CA GLN A 881 17.14 -8.52 27.62
C GLN A 881 15.76 -8.43 28.25
N TYR A 882 14.85 -7.73 27.58
CA TYR A 882 13.43 -7.69 27.90
C TYR A 882 12.63 -8.02 26.64
N ARG A 883 12.01 -9.21 26.63
CA ARG A 883 11.32 -9.75 25.44
C ARG A 883 12.24 -9.74 24.21
N ALA A 884 11.78 -9.10 23.13
CA ALA A 884 12.51 -8.95 21.87
C ALA A 884 13.48 -7.76 21.84
N LEU A 885 13.73 -7.07 22.96
CA LEU A 885 14.77 -6.02 23.07
C LEU A 885 15.97 -6.52 23.87
N CYS A 886 17.17 -6.30 23.36
CA CYS A 886 18.43 -6.64 23.98
C CYS A 886 19.40 -5.46 23.91
N LEU A 887 19.87 -5.00 25.08
CA LEU A 887 20.92 -3.98 25.20
C LEU A 887 22.19 -4.67 25.71
N ASN A 888 23.21 -4.78 24.86
CA ASN A 888 24.46 -5.45 25.18
C ASN A 888 25.57 -4.42 25.44
N THR A 889 26.13 -4.39 26.65
CA THR A 889 27.21 -3.47 27.02
C THR A 889 28.51 -4.24 27.24
N ARG A 890 29.55 -3.90 26.45
CA ARG A 890 30.88 -4.49 26.54
C ARG A 890 31.86 -3.59 27.29
N TYR A 891 32.54 -4.16 28.28
CA TYR A 891 33.53 -3.48 29.11
C TYR A 891 34.96 -3.86 28.71
N GLY A 892 35.92 -2.95 28.96
CA GLY A 892 37.35 -3.20 28.77
C GLY A 892 37.82 -3.13 27.30
N THR A 893 37.02 -2.56 26.41
CA THR A 893 37.30 -2.39 24.98
C THR A 893 37.15 -0.94 24.53
N THR A 894 37.66 -0.60 23.35
CA THR A 894 37.41 0.70 22.70
C THR A 894 36.20 0.59 21.75
N VAL A 895 35.65 1.74 21.36
CA VAL A 895 34.52 1.79 20.40
C VAL A 895 34.92 1.17 19.05
N ASP A 896 36.14 1.43 18.57
CA ASP A 896 36.63 0.91 17.29
C ASP A 896 36.84 -0.60 17.31
N GLU A 897 37.40 -1.14 18.41
CA GLU A 897 37.56 -2.58 18.60
C GLU A 897 36.21 -3.30 18.60
N GLU A 898 35.22 -2.77 19.31
CA GLU A 898 33.88 -3.39 19.35
C GLU A 898 33.15 -3.25 18.02
N LYS A 899 33.27 -2.11 17.34
CA LYS A 899 32.72 -1.90 16.01
C LYS A 899 33.26 -2.94 15.01
N ALA A 900 34.58 -3.15 14.99
CA ALA A 900 35.20 -4.16 14.14
C ALA A 900 34.70 -5.57 14.47
N ARG A 901 34.58 -5.91 15.76
CA ARG A 901 34.08 -7.21 16.20
C ARG A 901 32.63 -7.44 15.79
N VAL A 902 31.75 -6.46 16.00
CA VAL A 902 30.31 -6.55 15.68
C VAL A 902 30.10 -6.70 14.18
N LEU A 903 30.85 -5.96 13.36
CA LEU A 903 30.82 -6.08 11.89
C LEU A 903 31.30 -7.46 11.41
N GLU A 904 32.39 -8.00 11.96
CA GLU A 904 32.85 -9.34 11.59
C GLU A 904 31.84 -10.43 12.01
N LEU A 905 31.21 -10.30 13.17
CA LEU A 905 30.13 -11.21 13.56
C LEU A 905 28.92 -11.11 12.63
N ALA A 906 28.57 -9.89 12.19
CA ALA A 906 27.50 -9.68 11.21
C ALA A 906 27.85 -10.34 9.86
N ARG A 907 29.08 -10.14 9.38
CA ARG A 907 29.58 -10.78 8.15
C ARG A 907 29.52 -12.30 8.23
N GLN A 908 29.97 -12.88 9.34
CA GLN A 908 29.89 -14.33 9.55
C GLN A 908 28.46 -14.86 9.50
N ARG A 909 27.49 -14.11 10.06
CA ARG A 909 26.06 -14.45 9.94
C ARG A 909 25.59 -14.36 8.49
N ALA A 910 25.87 -13.25 7.80
CA ALA A 910 25.48 -13.03 6.40
C ALA A 910 26.00 -14.15 5.47
N VAL A 911 27.30 -14.43 5.53
CA VAL A 911 27.96 -15.44 4.69
C VAL A 911 27.44 -16.84 5.00
N ARG A 912 27.27 -17.19 6.28
CA ARG A 912 26.72 -18.48 6.69
C ARG A 912 25.28 -18.67 6.19
N GLN A 913 24.44 -17.65 6.34
CA GLN A 913 23.07 -17.68 5.87
C GLN A 913 22.98 -17.74 4.34
N ALA A 914 23.84 -17.00 3.63
CA ALA A 914 23.91 -17.05 2.16
C ALA A 914 24.25 -18.46 1.66
N TRP A 915 25.27 -19.11 2.25
CA TRP A 915 25.63 -20.49 1.91
C TRP A 915 24.51 -21.49 2.21
N ALA A 916 23.83 -21.34 3.36
CA ALA A 916 22.70 -22.18 3.71
C ALA A 916 21.53 -22.04 2.71
N ARG A 917 21.23 -20.81 2.27
CA ARG A 917 20.23 -20.53 1.24
C ARG A 917 20.62 -21.12 -0.11
N GLU A 918 21.88 -20.96 -0.51
CA GLU A 918 22.39 -21.51 -1.77
C GLU A 918 22.31 -23.04 -1.79
N GLN A 919 22.72 -23.68 -0.69
CA GLN A 919 22.60 -25.13 -0.54
C GLN A 919 21.14 -25.58 -0.62
N GLN A 920 20.22 -24.86 0.01
CA GLN A 920 18.78 -25.17 -0.04
C GLN A 920 18.22 -25.02 -1.46
N ARG A 921 18.53 -23.92 -2.15
CA ARG A 921 18.15 -23.69 -3.56
C ARG A 921 18.58 -24.86 -4.44
N LEU A 922 19.85 -25.26 -4.34
CA LEU A 922 20.40 -26.35 -5.15
C LEU A 922 19.79 -27.72 -4.81
N ARG A 923 19.44 -27.98 -3.54
CA ARG A 923 18.72 -29.18 -3.09
C ARG A 923 17.29 -29.24 -3.65
N GLU A 924 16.63 -28.09 -3.70
CA GLU A 924 15.30 -27.95 -4.30
C GLU A 924 15.31 -27.99 -5.83
N GLY A 925 16.51 -28.08 -6.42
CA GLY A 925 16.70 -28.06 -7.86
C GLY A 925 16.40 -26.69 -8.45
N GLU A 926 16.56 -25.60 -7.72
CA GLU A 926 16.46 -24.23 -8.20
C GLU A 926 17.77 -23.76 -8.87
N GLU A 927 17.75 -22.58 -9.51
CA GLU A 927 18.98 -21.99 -10.05
C GLU A 927 19.75 -21.36 -8.88
N GLY A 928 21.06 -21.62 -8.83
CA GLY A 928 21.93 -20.99 -7.85
C GLY A 928 22.03 -19.49 -8.06
N LEU A 929 22.43 -18.74 -7.03
CA LEU A 929 22.81 -17.32 -7.17
C LEU A 929 23.95 -17.11 -8.17
N ARG A 930 24.70 -18.19 -8.45
CA ARG A 930 25.74 -18.27 -9.47
C ARG A 930 25.57 -19.55 -10.28
N ALA A 931 26.05 -19.53 -11.52
CA ALA A 931 26.21 -20.73 -12.33
C ALA A 931 27.35 -21.59 -11.77
N TRP A 932 27.00 -22.65 -11.04
CA TRP A 932 27.95 -23.65 -10.54
C TRP A 932 28.17 -24.75 -11.58
N THR A 933 29.41 -25.21 -11.72
CA THR A 933 29.70 -26.47 -12.42
C THR A 933 29.11 -27.65 -11.64
N GLU A 934 28.89 -28.79 -12.29
CA GLU A 934 28.30 -29.97 -11.61
C GLU A 934 29.15 -30.43 -10.42
N GLY A 935 30.49 -30.39 -10.53
CA GLY A 935 31.39 -30.71 -9.41
C GLY A 935 31.26 -29.74 -8.24
N GLU A 936 31.21 -28.43 -8.51
CA GLU A 936 31.01 -27.41 -7.48
C GLU A 936 29.62 -27.53 -6.84
N ARG A 937 28.58 -27.83 -7.63
CA ARG A 937 27.23 -28.07 -7.15
C ARG A 937 27.18 -29.23 -6.15
N GLN A 938 27.79 -30.38 -6.49
CA GLN A 938 27.88 -31.51 -5.56
C GLN A 938 28.65 -31.14 -4.28
N GLN A 939 29.67 -30.28 -4.39
CA GLN A 939 30.40 -29.79 -3.22
C GLN A 939 29.52 -28.94 -2.29
N VAL A 940 28.69 -28.02 -2.83
CA VAL A 940 27.71 -27.27 -2.03
C VAL A 940 26.71 -28.23 -1.36
N LEU A 941 26.19 -29.21 -2.09
CA LEU A 941 25.22 -30.16 -1.56
C LEU A 941 25.79 -30.99 -0.40
N ASN A 942 27.03 -31.46 -0.52
CA ASN A 942 27.69 -32.33 0.45
C ASN A 942 28.30 -31.58 1.64
N THR A 943 28.94 -30.44 1.40
CA THR A 943 29.73 -29.72 2.42
C THR A 943 29.13 -28.37 2.84
N GLY A 944 28.16 -27.87 2.09
CA GLY A 944 27.54 -26.55 2.30
C GLY A 944 28.35 -25.37 1.75
N ARG A 945 29.51 -25.60 1.14
CA ARG A 945 30.38 -24.58 0.56
C ARG A 945 31.13 -25.12 -0.66
N VAL A 946 31.78 -24.23 -1.41
CA VAL A 946 32.71 -24.60 -2.50
C VAL A 946 34.11 -24.16 -2.15
N GLN A 947 35.10 -25.03 -2.32
CA GLN A 947 36.50 -24.68 -2.05
C GLN A 947 36.97 -23.58 -3.00
N GLY A 948 37.64 -22.56 -2.46
CA GLY A 948 38.16 -21.42 -3.22
C GLY A 948 37.16 -20.28 -3.45
N TYR A 949 35.90 -20.43 -3.02
CA TYR A 949 34.90 -19.35 -3.02
C TYR A 949 34.66 -18.83 -1.60
N ASP A 950 34.48 -17.52 -1.48
CA ASP A 950 33.99 -16.87 -0.26
C ASP A 950 32.85 -15.90 -0.60
N GLY A 951 32.11 -15.46 0.42
CA GLY A 951 31.03 -14.50 0.30
C GLY A 951 31.54 -13.06 0.48
N PHE A 952 31.24 -12.21 -0.50
CA PHE A 952 31.61 -10.79 -0.49
C PHE A 952 30.36 -9.92 -0.58
N PHE A 953 30.42 -8.73 0.03
CA PHE A 953 29.31 -7.78 -0.06
C PHE A 953 29.22 -7.14 -1.44
N VAL A 954 28.01 -7.05 -2.00
CA VAL A 954 27.76 -6.32 -3.24
C VAL A 954 27.65 -4.83 -2.96
N THR A 955 26.85 -4.48 -1.96
CA THR A 955 26.67 -3.11 -1.46
C THR A 955 27.65 -2.87 -0.30
N SER A 956 28.38 -1.75 -0.34
CA SER A 956 29.42 -1.44 0.66
C SER A 956 28.84 -1.33 2.08
N VAL A 957 29.28 -2.22 2.97
CA VAL A 957 28.91 -2.20 4.39
C VAL A 957 29.61 -1.10 5.19
N GLU A 958 30.62 -0.45 4.63
CA GLU A 958 31.22 0.75 5.24
C GLU A 958 30.26 1.94 5.15
N GLN A 959 29.53 2.04 4.03
CA GLN A 959 28.52 3.07 3.81
C GLN A 959 27.15 2.67 4.40
N TYR A 960 26.83 1.37 4.39
CA TYR A 960 25.56 0.81 4.85
C TYR A 960 25.79 -0.30 5.88
N PRO A 961 26.28 0.05 7.09
CA PRO A 961 26.58 -0.93 8.15
C PRO A 961 25.36 -1.77 8.55
N GLU A 962 24.14 -1.26 8.40
CA GLU A 962 22.90 -1.97 8.65
C GLU A 962 22.68 -3.18 7.72
N LEU A 963 23.38 -3.27 6.58
CA LEU A 963 23.32 -4.41 5.66
C LEU A 963 24.37 -5.49 5.96
N SER A 964 25.16 -5.34 7.01
CA SER A 964 26.31 -6.22 7.32
C SER A 964 25.92 -7.66 7.66
N ASP A 965 24.68 -7.89 8.09
CA ASP A 965 24.14 -9.22 8.36
C ASP A 965 23.21 -9.75 7.25
N SER A 966 23.11 -9.02 6.12
CA SER A 966 22.22 -9.37 5.02
C SER A 966 22.78 -10.50 4.17
N ALA A 967 22.16 -11.68 4.20
CA ALA A 967 22.50 -12.75 3.26
C ALA A 967 22.19 -12.36 1.79
N ASN A 968 21.19 -11.52 1.56
CA ASN A 968 20.84 -11.03 0.21
C ASN A 968 21.81 -9.98 -0.35
N ASN A 969 22.77 -9.50 0.47
CA ASN A 969 23.84 -8.61 0.03
C ASN A 969 25.16 -9.38 -0.23
N ILE A 970 25.14 -10.72 -0.20
CA ILE A 970 26.32 -11.57 -0.41
C ILE A 970 26.34 -12.12 -1.84
N HIS A 971 27.51 -12.03 -2.47
CA HIS A 971 27.82 -12.67 -3.74
C HIS A 971 29.04 -13.58 -3.59
N PHE A 972 28.99 -14.79 -4.18
CA PHE A 972 30.07 -15.77 -4.08
C PHE A 972 31.11 -15.58 -5.19
N MET A 973 32.36 -15.33 -4.81
CA MET A 973 33.46 -15.10 -5.75
C MET A 973 34.73 -15.83 -5.32
N ARG A 974 35.62 -16.09 -6.29
CA ARG A 974 37.00 -16.55 -6.03
C ARG A 974 37.90 -15.36 -5.73
N GLN A 975 38.97 -15.56 -4.96
CA GLN A 975 39.96 -14.50 -4.71
C GLN A 975 40.58 -13.91 -5.99
N SER A 976 40.75 -14.73 -7.04
CA SER A 976 41.24 -14.30 -8.34
C SER A 976 40.30 -13.35 -9.10
N GLU A 977 39.02 -13.29 -8.72
CA GLU A 977 37.99 -12.45 -9.36
C GLU A 977 37.92 -11.04 -8.73
N MET A 978 38.54 -10.84 -7.56
CA MET A 978 38.49 -9.57 -6.82
C MET A 978 39.13 -8.39 -7.58
N GLY A 979 40.17 -8.63 -8.38
CA GLY A 979 40.93 -7.57 -9.06
C GLY A 979 40.30 -7.02 -10.36
N ARG A 980 39.09 -7.48 -10.73
CA ARG A 980 38.41 -7.11 -11.99
C ARG A 980 37.17 -6.21 -11.79
N ARG A 981 36.89 -5.75 -10.57
CA ARG A 981 35.69 -4.97 -10.23
C ARG A 981 36.00 -3.52 -9.92
#